data_AF-A0A7R9JET3-F1
#
_entry.id   AF-A0A7R9JET3-F1
#
_cell.length_a   1.000
_cell.length_b   1.000
_cell.length_c   1.000
_cell.angle_alpha   90.00
_cell.angle_beta   90.00
_cell.angle_gamma   90.00
#
_symmetry.space_group_name_H-M   'P 1'
#
loop_
_entity.id
_entity.type
_entity.pdbx_description
1 polymer ?
#
loop_
_entity_poly.entity_id
_entity_poly.type
_entity_poly.pdbx_seq_one_letter_code
_entity_poly.pdbx_strand_id
1 'polypeptide(L)'
;QDHLDRLHTLAPSVDPAQISHLLSCCYALLSQESTSLGLPDFPADNLETAVAILERFPSLPPYEVLYRLYPYKCFVGREGKQAVEDILNTFNITGDSKPAVALQQITLSQGQYSGQAQLSVNGQQSDVKVPCGSGGRMTPAPSFVHTPYQDQLLAEMLQSHLVHDICLIGPRGCGKSATVRTLSDILGYNIEPIVLYQDMSSRDLIQQRTTLSNGDTVWKYSPLVTAALEGKLAVLDGVHRIHPSTLAVVHRLVHDRELQLHDGQRLIRHDRYDDLKTQHSLSDEQLRQSGVLRIHPSFRMVALAEPPEQNSSGAPWLSTELLSLFVFHEMRPLALQEELQIVQQLFGKVNPTLSRIMELAHQLRESTDPTLRSLAGSLSTRQLLRVARRMARYPSDNPVDTIHRACLARFLPTVARQALDTAVSKAGLSASPRTLGPEDLVCEVDGDLVRIGRTTAQRYHTTAESKVPDILFFDVPQHITTLEWLLQDFTLGEHLLLVGNQGVGKNKLADRLLQLLHRPREYIQLHRDTTVQTLTLQPTVKNGLVVYEDSPLVQAVKLGHVLVVDEADKAPTHVTCILKTLVESGEMILSDGRRIVPSDDPRVLASIPGIIPIHPDFKMIILANRPGFPFLGNDFFGALGDLFSCHAVDNPSPESELSLLKQYGPDVPVKVIERLVKAFGELRIKADQGLVQYPYSTREVVNIVRHLQEFQGESLSSVVRNVFDFDRYSREVQETLIETLHKHGIPMGANPSNINLAKERQKKGTRCHLCALDSSHCFPLSQDSRFLQWSTLGSWTTLHSQGPTQVPVEQRYLRPKPAVALRRYQHNLDRVEARATSFSEMQSYWSVPFHGNSIIAGLTVSKIKHIAVAGHRLGAGDKHPSPIHWQATSIPLQSKLELATESFTRTLGNTPLTTWHLLPQLLDFSSVAILYESGGKRVEVVDVKSFSALSMTLPFHYQVSSCRRCRQVAYSGLVRTVSWLCGYIFMKHLLSKRNPEDPCPNVLHSIADSSPSLGALTSCFLEPLESELLSQAIGQQLSSPHRILSSSQSYAALVIGFPDLDHSSNEIYLWPKEEHKLSSKHRSVFLRDFAQVVRTIPVSEAPKEAHMFERSKGIGLAGFLEVVDLANHKLRYIPVPQPHAISPATQWLYSTVELPILLAATSDQGVVTVDAGGCVRLWETGLENLEKSLMEWRKMIGSERDYLQLTVERPSGLDVNAPKHGKVDEKGDPHVGGNTWAGGTGGRDTAGLGGKGGPYRLDAGHKVHQ
;
A
#
# COMPACT_ATOMS: atom_id res chain seq x y z
N GLN A 1 67.89 2.14 12.67
CA GLN A 1 68.94 2.13 13.71
C GLN A 1 68.49 2.92 14.92
N ASP A 2 68.16 4.21 14.77
CA ASP A 2 67.73 5.07 15.89
C ASP A 2 66.59 4.49 16.76
N HIS A 3 65.58 3.88 16.13
CA HIS A 3 64.48 3.21 16.87
C HIS A 3 64.99 2.01 17.68
N LEU A 4 65.91 1.21 17.13
CA LEU A 4 66.51 0.07 17.82
C LEU A 4 67.33 0.53 19.03
N ASP A 5 68.14 1.58 18.87
CA ASP A 5 68.96 2.15 19.95
C ASP A 5 68.08 2.70 21.08
N ARG A 6 66.93 3.32 20.74
CA ARG A 6 65.93 3.78 21.72
C ARG A 6 65.30 2.62 22.48
N LEU A 7 64.94 1.51 21.82
CA LEU A 7 64.37 0.33 22.47
C LEU A 7 65.37 -0.36 23.41
N HIS A 8 66.65 -0.46 23.02
CA HIS A 8 67.71 -0.98 23.89
C HIS A 8 67.93 -0.11 25.13
N THR A 9 67.80 1.22 24.99
CA THR A 9 67.90 2.14 26.13
C THR A 9 66.72 1.96 27.10
N LEU A 10 65.55 1.62 26.57
CA LEU A 10 64.31 1.48 27.34
C LEU A 10 64.21 0.14 28.07
N ALA A 11 64.80 -0.93 27.53
CA ALA A 11 64.85 -2.26 28.14
C ALA A 11 66.25 -2.89 28.05
N PRO A 12 67.18 -2.48 28.94
CA PRO A 12 68.54 -2.99 28.92
C PRO A 12 68.67 -4.45 29.37
N SER A 13 67.65 -5.02 30.03
CA SER A 13 67.69 -6.41 30.54
C SER A 13 67.15 -7.44 29.55
N VAL A 14 66.44 -7.00 28.51
CA VAL A 14 65.87 -7.86 27.47
C VAL A 14 66.96 -8.22 26.44
N ASP A 15 66.95 -9.47 25.97
CA ASP A 15 67.91 -9.95 24.97
C ASP A 15 67.90 -9.04 23.72
N PRO A 16 69.05 -8.44 23.33
CA PRO A 16 69.13 -7.59 22.15
C PRO A 16 68.65 -8.26 20.86
N ALA A 17 68.85 -9.57 20.73
CA ALA A 17 68.39 -10.33 19.57
C ALA A 17 66.86 -10.36 19.50
N GLN A 18 66.17 -10.48 20.64
CA GLN A 18 64.71 -10.45 20.70
C GLN A 18 64.15 -9.09 20.29
N ILE A 19 64.74 -7.99 20.77
CA ILE A 19 64.34 -6.62 20.38
C ILE A 19 64.54 -6.43 18.87
N SER A 20 65.66 -6.88 18.32
CA SER A 20 65.95 -6.80 16.89
C SER A 20 64.96 -7.61 16.03
N HIS A 21 64.62 -8.84 16.44
CA HIS A 21 63.63 -9.67 15.76
C HIS A 21 62.23 -9.05 15.81
N LEU A 22 61.80 -8.53 16.97
CA LEU A 22 60.52 -7.83 17.11
C LEU A 22 60.45 -6.62 16.20
N LEU A 23 61.47 -5.76 16.21
CA LEU A 23 61.52 -4.57 15.36
C LEU A 23 61.48 -4.93 13.87
N SER A 24 62.25 -5.95 13.47
CA SER A 24 62.29 -6.42 12.08
C SER A 24 60.93 -6.99 11.63
N CYS A 25 60.27 -7.75 12.50
CA CYS A 25 58.92 -8.26 12.26
C CYS A 25 57.89 -7.13 12.12
N CYS A 26 57.96 -6.09 12.96
CA CYS A 26 57.08 -4.92 12.87
C CYS A 26 57.22 -4.20 11.51
N TYR A 27 58.46 -4.01 11.02
CA TYR A 27 58.67 -3.39 9.71
C TYR A 27 58.24 -4.30 8.55
N ALA A 28 58.32 -5.63 8.70
CA ALA A 28 57.78 -6.55 7.72
C ALA A 28 56.25 -6.44 7.62
N LEU A 29 55.55 -6.27 8.74
CA LEU A 29 54.09 -6.04 8.79
C LEU A 29 53.68 -4.67 8.23
N LEU A 30 54.61 -3.70 8.16
CA LEU A 30 54.41 -2.38 7.53
C LEU A 30 54.78 -2.35 6.04
N SER A 31 55.18 -3.47 5.46
CA SER A 31 55.56 -3.54 4.04
C SER A 31 54.35 -3.33 3.11
N GLN A 32 54.61 -2.84 1.90
CA GLN A 32 53.56 -2.71 0.87
C GLN A 32 52.90 -4.05 0.53
N GLU A 33 53.63 -5.16 0.67
CA GLU A 33 53.11 -6.52 0.50
C GLU A 33 52.02 -6.82 1.54
N SER A 34 52.24 -6.44 2.80
CA SER A 34 51.24 -6.60 3.88
C SER A 34 50.01 -5.74 3.64
N THR A 35 50.18 -4.49 3.18
CA THR A 35 49.06 -3.61 2.82
C THR A 35 48.24 -4.20 1.65
N SER A 36 48.90 -4.84 0.67
CA SER A 36 48.22 -5.48 -0.47
C SER A 36 47.34 -6.67 -0.07
N LEU A 37 47.64 -7.31 1.07
CA LEU A 37 46.85 -8.38 1.68
C LEU A 37 45.66 -7.84 2.51
N GLY A 38 45.46 -6.52 2.55
CA GLY A 38 44.39 -5.88 3.31
C GLY A 38 44.64 -5.87 4.82
N LEU A 39 45.90 -6.02 5.26
CA LEU A 39 46.26 -5.92 6.67
C LEU A 39 46.34 -4.44 7.09
N PRO A 40 45.69 -4.03 8.20
CA PRO A 40 45.93 -2.74 8.84
C PRO A 40 47.41 -2.57 9.22
N ASP A 41 47.91 -1.34 9.14
CA ASP A 41 49.29 -1.05 9.49
C ASP A 41 49.57 -1.37 10.96
N PHE A 42 50.74 -1.94 11.22
CA PHE A 42 51.17 -2.27 12.58
C PHE A 42 51.52 -0.99 13.37
N PRO A 43 51.07 -0.83 14.62
CA PRO A 43 51.37 0.35 15.43
C PRO A 43 52.82 0.33 15.96
N ALA A 44 53.79 0.68 15.11
CA ALA A 44 55.21 0.61 15.45
C ALA A 44 55.60 1.47 16.67
N ASP A 45 54.92 2.59 16.91
CA ASP A 45 55.15 3.44 18.09
C ASP A 45 54.83 2.73 19.41
N ASN A 46 53.94 1.73 19.39
CA ASN A 46 53.60 0.95 20.57
C ASN A 46 54.66 -0.12 20.91
N LEU A 47 55.70 -0.29 20.09
CA LEU A 47 56.76 -1.24 20.37
C LEU A 47 57.54 -0.89 21.65
N GLU A 48 57.65 0.40 22.00
CA GLU A 48 58.19 0.86 23.29
C GLU A 48 57.39 0.27 24.46
N THR A 49 56.06 0.20 24.33
CA THR A 49 55.17 -0.41 25.32
C THR A 49 55.43 -1.91 25.44
N ALA A 50 55.62 -2.61 24.32
CA ALA A 50 55.92 -4.03 24.34
C ALA A 50 57.25 -4.35 25.04
N VAL A 51 58.29 -3.60 24.68
CA VAL A 51 59.63 -3.78 25.23
C VAL A 51 59.68 -3.42 26.72
N ALA A 52 58.91 -2.43 27.17
CA ALA A 52 58.72 -2.14 28.60
C ALA A 52 58.03 -3.27 29.39
N ILE A 53 57.12 -4.04 28.75
CA ILE A 53 56.53 -5.23 29.37
C ILE A 53 57.60 -6.33 29.52
N LEU A 54 58.39 -6.58 28.47
CA LEU A 54 59.46 -7.58 28.49
C LEU A 54 60.55 -7.27 29.53
N GLU A 55 60.91 -5.99 29.70
CA GLU A 55 61.86 -5.56 30.75
C GLU A 55 61.39 -5.96 32.15
N ARG A 56 60.07 -5.86 32.41
CA ARG A 56 59.48 -6.20 33.70
C ARG A 56 59.20 -7.70 33.85
N PHE A 57 58.99 -8.39 32.72
CA PHE A 57 58.68 -9.82 32.67
C PHE A 57 59.52 -10.53 31.59
N PRO A 58 60.83 -10.78 31.85
CA PRO A 58 61.73 -11.35 30.83
C PRO A 58 61.38 -12.77 30.39
N SER A 59 60.61 -13.52 31.19
CA SER A 59 60.13 -14.87 30.86
C SER A 59 58.89 -14.90 29.96
N LEU A 60 58.36 -13.73 29.57
CA LEU A 60 57.21 -13.64 28.69
C LEU A 60 57.65 -13.82 27.21
N PRO A 61 57.00 -14.69 26.43
CA PRO A 61 57.35 -14.87 25.02
C PRO A 61 57.13 -13.59 24.21
N PRO A 62 58.03 -13.24 23.26
CA PRO A 62 57.85 -12.08 22.36
C PRO A 62 56.52 -12.11 21.59
N TYR A 63 56.04 -13.30 21.23
CA TYR A 63 54.74 -13.51 20.57
C TYR A 63 53.58 -12.91 21.37
N GLU A 64 53.54 -13.12 22.68
CA GLU A 64 52.43 -12.68 23.53
C GLU A 64 52.32 -11.16 23.57
N VAL A 65 53.45 -10.47 23.62
CA VAL A 65 53.46 -9.01 23.66
C VAL A 65 53.10 -8.42 22.30
N LEU A 66 53.58 -9.02 21.20
CA LEU A 66 53.20 -8.63 19.85
C LEU A 66 51.71 -8.84 19.61
N TYR A 67 51.15 -9.98 20.03
CA TYR A 67 49.72 -10.28 19.91
C TYR A 67 48.85 -9.27 20.68
N ARG A 68 49.31 -8.81 21.85
CA ARG A 68 48.64 -7.76 22.61
C ARG A 68 48.68 -6.40 21.91
N LEU A 69 49.66 -6.11 21.06
CA LEU A 69 49.67 -4.88 20.25
C LEU A 69 48.87 -5.01 18.95
N TYR A 70 48.85 -6.20 18.37
CA TYR A 70 48.24 -6.47 17.08
C TYR A 70 47.45 -7.79 17.14
N PRO A 71 46.20 -7.77 17.65
CA PRO A 71 45.39 -8.97 17.87
C PRO A 71 44.79 -9.49 16.55
N TYR A 72 45.66 -9.84 15.58
CA TYR A 72 45.32 -10.17 14.20
C TYR A 72 44.28 -11.29 14.07
N LYS A 73 44.25 -12.24 15.02
CA LYS A 73 43.26 -13.33 15.02
C LYS A 73 41.82 -12.84 15.22
N CYS A 74 41.62 -11.65 15.79
CA CYS A 74 40.30 -11.06 16.03
C CYS A 74 39.70 -10.42 14.77
N PHE A 75 40.51 -9.79 13.90
CA PHE A 75 40.01 -8.93 12.83
C PHE A 75 40.43 -9.33 11.42
N VAL A 76 41.41 -10.21 11.26
CA VAL A 76 41.89 -10.66 9.95
C VAL A 76 41.19 -11.94 9.52
N GLY A 77 40.93 -12.09 8.21
CA GLY A 77 40.42 -13.33 7.61
C GLY A 77 41.43 -14.48 7.63
N ARG A 78 41.04 -15.68 7.17
CA ARG A 78 41.91 -16.86 7.21
C ARG A 78 43.24 -16.68 6.47
N GLU A 79 43.19 -16.11 5.27
CA GLU A 79 44.38 -15.90 4.42
C GLU A 79 45.35 -14.90 5.06
N GLY A 80 44.84 -13.77 5.55
CA GLY A 80 45.69 -12.79 6.23
C GLY A 80 46.24 -13.29 7.57
N LYS A 81 45.52 -14.17 8.30
CA LYS A 81 46.08 -14.82 9.51
C LYS A 81 47.29 -15.68 9.17
N GLN A 82 47.20 -16.47 8.10
CA GLN A 82 48.33 -17.28 7.63
C GLN A 82 49.51 -16.39 7.24
N ALA A 83 49.27 -15.29 6.53
CA ALA A 83 50.32 -14.35 6.16
C ALA A 83 51.05 -13.74 7.38
N VAL A 84 50.30 -13.33 8.42
CA VAL A 84 50.90 -12.83 9.66
C VAL A 84 51.70 -13.93 10.37
N GLU A 85 51.19 -15.17 10.41
CA GLU A 85 51.90 -16.31 11.01
C GLU A 85 53.17 -16.68 10.24
N ASP A 86 53.17 -16.62 8.91
CA ASP A 86 54.34 -16.85 8.07
C ASP A 86 55.42 -15.77 8.30
N ILE A 87 55.01 -14.51 8.45
CA ILE A 87 55.90 -13.40 8.82
C ILE A 87 56.51 -13.65 10.21
N LEU A 88 55.69 -13.99 11.21
CA LEU A 88 56.15 -14.26 12.57
C LEU A 88 57.16 -15.42 12.63
N ASN A 89 56.90 -16.50 11.88
CA ASN A 89 57.80 -17.64 11.77
C ASN A 89 59.14 -17.27 11.13
N THR A 90 59.13 -16.37 10.13
CA THR A 90 60.35 -15.86 9.48
C THR A 90 61.31 -15.18 10.47
N PHE A 91 60.77 -14.55 11.51
CA PHE A 91 61.55 -13.85 12.55
C PHE A 91 61.71 -14.65 13.86
N ASN A 92 61.41 -15.96 13.86
CA ASN A 92 61.47 -16.82 15.04
C ASN A 92 60.58 -16.37 16.22
N ILE A 93 59.42 -15.77 15.93
CA ILE A 93 58.43 -15.37 16.93
C ILE A 93 57.30 -16.41 16.92
N THR A 94 57.49 -17.53 17.62
CA THR A 94 56.52 -18.63 17.64
C THR A 94 55.50 -18.52 18.78
N GLY A 95 54.26 -18.95 18.52
CA GLY A 95 53.12 -18.85 19.45
C GLY A 95 52.72 -20.17 20.11
N ASP A 96 53.60 -21.17 20.18
CA ASP A 96 53.22 -22.57 20.46
C ASP A 96 52.88 -22.86 21.94
N SER A 97 53.17 -21.94 22.88
CA SER A 97 52.81 -22.11 24.29
C SER A 97 52.37 -20.81 24.95
N LYS A 98 51.10 -20.75 25.39
CA LYS A 98 50.59 -19.63 26.20
C LYS A 98 51.24 -19.68 27.59
N PRO A 99 51.87 -18.60 28.08
CA PRO A 99 52.54 -18.60 29.38
C PRO A 99 51.54 -18.71 30.53
N ALA A 100 51.94 -19.40 31.60
CA ALA A 100 51.17 -19.46 32.84
C ALA A 100 51.44 -18.18 33.64
N VAL A 101 50.48 -17.25 33.62
CA VAL A 101 50.55 -15.98 34.35
C VAL A 101 49.58 -16.02 35.53
N ALA A 102 50.06 -15.66 36.73
CA ALA A 102 49.23 -15.63 37.94
C ALA A 102 49.58 -14.44 38.84
N LEU A 103 48.55 -13.86 39.46
CA LEU A 103 48.68 -12.88 40.53
C LEU A 103 48.80 -13.61 41.87
N GLN A 104 49.92 -13.41 42.57
CA GLN A 104 50.14 -14.08 43.86
C GLN A 104 49.73 -13.20 45.04
N GLN A 105 50.19 -11.95 45.04
CA GLN A 105 49.89 -11.01 46.11
C GLN A 105 49.82 -9.58 45.57
N ILE A 106 48.95 -8.77 46.17
CA ILE A 106 48.93 -7.33 45.94
C ILE A 106 48.70 -6.59 47.25
N THR A 107 49.54 -5.58 47.48
CA THR A 107 49.51 -4.73 48.67
C THR A 107 49.41 -3.28 48.22
N LEU A 108 48.32 -2.61 48.56
CA LEU A 108 48.10 -1.21 48.20
C LEU A 108 48.76 -0.30 49.26
N SER A 109 49.58 0.65 48.82
CA SER A 109 50.21 1.62 49.71
C SER A 109 49.25 2.79 49.95
N GLN A 110 48.81 2.99 51.20
CA GLN A 110 47.91 4.10 51.53
C GLN A 110 48.58 5.45 51.22
N GLY A 111 47.90 6.29 50.42
CA GLY A 111 48.32 7.66 50.13
C GLY A 111 49.37 7.83 49.02
N GLN A 112 49.91 6.76 48.42
CA GLN A 112 50.96 6.86 47.39
C GLN A 112 50.51 6.59 45.94
N TYR A 113 49.20 6.48 45.67
CA TYR A 113 48.62 6.22 44.33
C TYR A 113 49.30 5.08 43.56
N SER A 114 49.91 4.16 44.30
CA SER A 114 50.70 3.05 43.81
C SER A 114 50.67 1.91 44.83
N GLY A 115 50.79 0.69 44.33
CA GLY A 115 50.81 -0.53 45.13
C GLY A 115 51.97 -1.43 44.70
N GLN A 116 52.29 -2.40 45.54
CA GLN A 116 53.23 -3.47 45.22
C GLN A 116 52.44 -4.72 44.83
N ALA A 117 52.68 -5.24 43.63
CA ALA A 117 52.07 -6.47 43.14
C ALA A 117 53.16 -7.50 42.84
N GLN A 118 52.93 -8.73 43.27
CA GLN A 118 53.77 -9.88 42.97
C GLN A 118 53.06 -10.75 41.94
N LEU A 119 53.64 -10.79 40.74
CA LEU A 119 53.16 -11.57 39.60
C LEU A 119 54.12 -12.71 39.34
N SER A 120 53.60 -13.86 38.88
CA SER A 120 54.44 -14.96 38.39
C SER A 120 54.14 -15.29 36.94
N VAL A 121 55.19 -15.46 36.14
CA VAL A 121 55.14 -15.88 34.73
C VAL A 121 55.97 -17.15 34.59
N ASN A 122 55.33 -18.27 34.22
CA ASN A 122 55.95 -19.59 34.13
C ASN A 122 56.70 -20.01 35.43
N GLY A 123 56.16 -19.61 36.58
CA GLY A 123 56.73 -19.88 37.90
C GLY A 123 57.82 -18.89 38.36
N GLN A 124 58.33 -18.03 37.47
CA GLN A 124 59.26 -16.96 37.85
C GLN A 124 58.48 -15.77 38.42
N GLN A 125 58.83 -15.34 39.63
CA GLN A 125 58.20 -14.20 40.31
C GLN A 125 58.85 -12.87 39.92
N SER A 126 58.02 -11.83 39.85
CA SER A 126 58.42 -10.45 39.60
C SER A 126 57.62 -9.53 40.52
N ASP A 127 58.33 -8.74 41.33
CA ASP A 127 57.74 -7.71 42.19
C ASP A 127 57.70 -6.39 41.42
N VAL A 128 56.50 -5.86 41.21
CA VAL A 128 56.27 -4.67 40.38
C VAL A 128 55.42 -3.63 41.11
N LYS A 129 55.81 -2.36 40.92
CA LYS A 129 55.04 -1.22 41.42
C LYS A 129 53.90 -0.90 40.43
N VAL A 130 52.65 -1.11 40.86
CA VAL A 130 51.44 -0.90 40.05
C VAL A 130 50.78 0.45 40.35
N PRO A 131 50.26 1.17 39.33
CA PRO A 131 49.42 2.35 39.56
C PRO A 131 48.07 1.96 40.17
N CYS A 132 47.65 2.66 41.22
CA CYS A 132 46.42 2.37 41.96
C CYS A 132 45.53 3.62 42.06
N GLY A 133 44.24 3.38 42.26
CA GLY A 133 43.27 4.44 42.46
C GLY A 133 43.39 5.09 43.84
N SER A 134 42.60 6.15 44.04
CA SER A 134 42.51 6.87 45.32
C SER A 134 41.63 6.17 46.35
N GLY A 135 40.92 5.10 45.98
CA GLY A 135 40.12 4.28 46.87
C GLY A 135 40.95 3.28 47.67
N GLY A 136 40.53 2.98 48.90
CA GLY A 136 41.01 1.80 49.61
C GLY A 136 40.58 0.52 48.89
N ARG A 137 41.21 -0.63 49.19
CA ARG A 137 40.78 -1.93 48.65
C ARG A 137 39.32 -2.15 49.05
N MET A 138 38.41 -2.06 48.08
CA MET A 138 37.01 -2.38 48.32
C MET A 138 36.89 -3.89 48.49
N THR A 139 36.03 -4.35 49.41
CA THR A 139 35.72 -5.78 49.51
C THR A 139 35.23 -6.26 48.15
N PRO A 140 35.79 -7.35 47.60
CA PRO A 140 35.40 -7.85 46.29
C PRO A 140 33.89 -8.07 46.28
N ALA A 141 33.23 -7.65 45.20
CA ALA A 141 31.79 -7.82 45.06
C ALA A 141 31.39 -9.28 45.37
N PRO A 142 30.41 -9.53 46.25
CA PRO A 142 30.09 -10.88 46.75
C PRO A 142 29.60 -11.87 45.67
N SER A 143 29.52 -11.46 44.41
CA SER A 143 28.94 -12.19 43.29
C SER A 143 29.92 -12.62 42.19
N PHE A 144 31.23 -12.30 42.28
CA PHE A 144 32.20 -12.74 41.27
C PHE A 144 32.77 -14.13 41.61
N VAL A 145 32.60 -15.09 40.70
CA VAL A 145 33.18 -16.43 40.83
C VAL A 145 34.49 -16.50 40.07
N HIS A 146 35.57 -16.81 40.78
CA HIS A 146 36.90 -16.97 40.20
C HIS A 146 37.02 -18.28 39.41
N THR A 147 37.56 -18.18 38.21
CA THR A 147 37.96 -19.33 37.37
C THR A 147 39.44 -19.20 37.01
N PRO A 148 40.17 -20.32 36.83
CA PRO A 148 41.60 -20.26 36.48
C PRO A 148 41.88 -19.41 35.24
N TYR A 149 41.00 -19.47 34.23
CA TYR A 149 41.09 -18.64 33.03
C TYR A 149 40.93 -17.15 33.32
N GLN A 150 39.94 -16.75 34.12
CA GLN A 150 39.72 -15.34 34.46
C GLN A 150 40.83 -14.79 35.35
N ASP A 151 41.35 -15.58 36.30
CA ASP A 151 42.46 -15.16 37.15
C ASP A 151 43.74 -14.96 36.34
N GLN A 152 44.00 -15.83 35.36
CA GLN A 152 45.08 -15.65 34.41
C GLN A 152 44.89 -14.38 33.55
N LEU A 153 43.68 -14.16 33.01
CA LEU A 153 43.37 -12.96 32.23
C LEU A 153 43.53 -11.68 33.05
N LEU A 154 43.10 -11.67 34.31
CA LEU A 154 43.29 -10.54 35.23
C LEU A 154 44.78 -10.25 35.46
N ALA A 155 45.60 -11.28 35.59
CA ALA A 155 47.04 -11.13 35.74
C ALA A 155 47.69 -10.60 34.44
N GLU A 156 47.27 -11.09 33.27
CA GLU A 156 47.70 -10.58 31.95
C GLU A 156 47.31 -9.11 31.76
N MET A 157 46.09 -8.73 32.13
CA MET A 157 45.63 -7.34 32.11
C MET A 157 46.45 -6.46 33.08
N LEU A 158 46.78 -6.97 34.26
CA LEU A 158 47.61 -6.23 35.22
C LEU A 158 49.02 -5.96 34.66
N GLN A 159 49.60 -6.90 33.91
CA GLN A 159 50.89 -6.68 33.23
C GLN A 159 50.82 -5.51 32.24
N SER A 160 49.75 -5.42 31.44
CA SER A 160 49.57 -4.33 30.48
C SER A 160 49.25 -2.99 31.14
N HIS A 161 48.47 -3.00 32.24
CA HIS A 161 48.07 -1.80 33.00
C HIS A 161 49.28 -1.04 33.58
N LEU A 162 50.39 -1.75 33.81
CA LEU A 162 51.65 -1.17 34.26
C LEU A 162 52.27 -0.18 33.26
N VAL A 163 51.99 -0.32 31.96
CA VAL A 163 52.66 0.43 30.91
C VAL A 163 51.69 1.31 30.14
N HIS A 164 50.48 0.82 29.84
CA HIS A 164 49.58 1.48 28.91
C HIS A 164 48.09 1.25 29.23
N ASP A 165 47.21 2.00 28.55
CA ASP A 165 45.76 1.80 28.60
C ASP A 165 45.37 0.53 27.82
N ILE A 166 44.26 -0.11 28.22
CA ILE A 166 43.91 -1.47 27.78
C ILE A 166 42.61 -1.47 26.96
N CYS A 167 42.50 -2.36 25.97
CA CYS A 167 41.24 -2.69 25.32
C CYS A 167 40.93 -4.19 25.47
N LEU A 168 39.77 -4.51 26.02
CA LEU A 168 39.27 -5.88 26.17
C LEU A 168 38.27 -6.21 25.07
N ILE A 169 38.63 -7.12 24.18
CA ILE A 169 37.80 -7.57 23.05
C ILE A 169 37.16 -8.90 23.42
N GLY A 170 35.84 -9.01 23.34
CA GLY A 170 35.15 -10.27 23.55
C GLY A 170 33.67 -10.21 23.21
N PRO A 171 32.99 -11.36 23.04
CA PRO A 171 31.58 -11.40 22.66
C PRO A 171 30.66 -10.78 23.72
N ARG A 172 29.39 -10.55 23.35
CA ARG A 172 28.37 -10.05 24.29
C ARG A 172 28.14 -11.04 25.44
N GLY A 173 27.92 -10.51 26.64
CA GLY A 173 27.57 -11.31 27.81
C GLY A 173 28.64 -12.30 28.30
N CYS A 174 29.91 -12.20 27.89
CA CYS A 174 30.98 -13.10 28.34
C CYS A 174 31.65 -12.71 29.68
N GLY A 175 31.35 -11.53 30.23
CA GLY A 175 31.85 -11.09 31.54
C GLY A 175 32.87 -9.94 31.52
N LYS A 176 33.10 -9.26 30.38
CA LYS A 176 34.04 -8.13 30.26
C LYS A 176 33.93 -7.09 31.39
N SER A 177 32.73 -6.56 31.62
CA SER A 177 32.46 -5.55 32.65
C SER A 177 32.72 -6.08 34.06
N ALA A 178 32.46 -7.37 34.31
CA ALA A 178 32.75 -8.02 35.58
C ALA A 178 34.26 -8.15 35.81
N THR A 179 35.03 -8.56 34.79
CA THR A 179 36.49 -8.63 34.86
C THR A 179 37.12 -7.25 35.15
N VAL A 180 36.66 -6.20 34.46
CA VAL A 180 37.15 -4.83 34.70
C VAL A 180 36.77 -4.33 36.09
N ARG A 181 35.57 -4.64 36.59
CA ARG A 181 35.17 -4.32 37.97
C ARG A 181 36.07 -5.02 38.98
N THR A 182 36.34 -6.31 38.82
CA THR A 182 37.26 -7.06 39.69
C THR A 182 38.67 -6.46 39.66
N LEU A 183 39.20 -6.09 38.47
CA LEU A 183 40.49 -5.42 38.35
C LEU A 183 40.50 -4.07 39.09
N SER A 184 39.43 -3.30 38.97
CA SER A 184 39.25 -2.02 39.66
C SER A 184 39.25 -2.19 41.17
N ASP A 185 38.49 -3.16 41.69
CA ASP A 185 38.38 -3.46 43.13
C ASP A 185 39.74 -3.90 43.71
N ILE A 186 40.49 -4.72 42.95
CA ILE A 186 41.84 -5.17 43.30
C ILE A 186 42.80 -3.97 43.42
N LEU A 187 42.69 -2.99 42.53
CA LEU A 187 43.59 -1.84 42.43
C LEU A 187 43.10 -0.56 43.14
N GLY A 188 41.93 -0.61 43.79
CA GLY A 188 41.36 0.54 44.51
C GLY A 188 40.88 1.67 43.59
N TYR A 189 40.52 1.38 42.34
CA TYR A 189 39.98 2.37 41.41
C TYR A 189 38.48 2.59 41.60
N ASN A 190 38.08 3.85 41.48
CA ASN A 190 36.68 4.21 41.21
C ASN A 190 36.48 4.19 39.69
N ILE A 191 35.48 3.46 39.22
CA ILE A 191 35.14 3.36 37.79
C ILE A 191 34.32 4.57 37.35
N GLU A 192 34.69 5.15 36.22
CA GLU A 192 33.88 6.13 35.51
C GLU A 192 33.42 5.51 34.16
N PRO A 193 32.20 4.96 34.09
CA PRO A 193 31.69 4.32 32.89
C PRO A 193 31.27 5.35 31.84
N ILE A 194 31.72 5.15 30.60
CA ILE A 194 31.44 6.01 29.45
C ILE A 194 30.95 5.10 28.32
N VAL A 195 29.65 5.14 28.05
CA VAL A 195 29.06 4.34 26.96
C VAL A 195 29.15 5.10 25.65
N LEU A 196 29.75 4.45 24.66
CA LEU A 196 29.97 4.97 23.34
C LEU A 196 28.85 4.52 22.39
N TYR A 197 28.43 5.45 21.52
CA TYR A 197 27.42 5.22 20.49
C TYR A 197 27.87 5.84 19.17
N GLN A 198 27.25 5.42 18.06
CA GLN A 198 27.72 5.72 16.71
C GLN A 198 27.76 7.21 16.38
N ASP A 199 26.73 7.96 16.77
CA ASP A 199 26.59 9.39 16.49
C ASP A 199 27.29 10.30 17.53
N MET A 200 28.18 9.75 18.35
CA MET A 200 28.90 10.52 19.36
C MET A 200 29.94 11.45 18.71
N SER A 201 30.04 12.68 19.23
CA SER A 201 30.99 13.70 18.78
C SER A 201 32.06 14.02 19.82
N SER A 202 33.06 14.81 19.43
CA SER A 202 34.11 15.30 20.35
C SER A 202 33.55 16.11 21.53
N ARG A 203 32.40 16.78 21.34
CA ARG A 203 31.72 17.53 22.39
C ARG A 203 31.18 16.62 23.49
N ASP A 204 30.74 15.43 23.12
CA ASP A 204 30.20 14.46 24.08
C ASP A 204 31.31 13.83 24.91
N LEU A 205 32.48 13.57 24.29
CA LEU A 205 33.65 12.98 24.94
C LEU A 205 34.49 13.96 25.76
N ILE A 206 34.54 15.25 25.41
CA ILE A 206 35.40 16.22 26.10
C ILE A 206 34.59 17.21 26.95
N GLN A 207 33.74 18.02 26.31
CA GLN A 207 33.03 19.12 26.96
C GLN A 207 31.68 19.39 26.30
N GLN A 208 30.65 19.34 27.14
CA GLN A 208 29.28 19.58 26.73
C GLN A 208 28.85 21.00 27.12
N ARG A 209 27.96 21.60 26.32
CA ARG A 209 27.28 22.85 26.71
C ARG A 209 26.09 22.48 27.59
N THR A 210 26.00 23.11 28.76
CA THR A 210 24.80 23.06 29.60
C THR A 210 24.28 24.46 29.87
N THR A 211 23.01 24.57 30.25
CA THR A 211 22.37 25.85 30.58
C THR A 211 22.13 25.89 32.07
N LEU A 212 22.65 26.94 32.72
CA LEU A 212 22.41 27.19 34.14
C LEU A 212 20.96 27.63 34.37
N SER A 213 20.52 27.59 35.63
CA SER A 213 19.16 28.00 36.03
C SER A 213 18.85 29.47 35.72
N ASN A 214 19.87 30.32 35.55
CA ASN A 214 19.73 31.72 35.13
C ASN A 214 19.66 31.90 33.59
N GLY A 215 19.75 30.82 32.80
CA GLY A 215 19.73 30.84 31.35
C GLY A 215 21.10 30.96 30.67
N ASP A 216 22.18 31.12 31.43
CA ASP A 216 23.53 31.21 30.86
C ASP A 216 24.02 29.85 30.37
N THR A 217 24.73 29.84 29.23
CA THR A 217 25.34 28.61 28.71
C THR A 217 26.78 28.48 29.20
N VAL A 218 27.06 27.40 29.92
CA VAL A 218 28.41 27.10 30.44
C VAL A 218 28.95 25.81 29.84
N TRP A 219 30.28 25.71 29.77
CA TRP A 219 30.95 24.47 29.45
C TRP A 219 30.98 23.58 30.69
N LYS A 220 30.65 22.31 30.50
CA LYS A 220 30.70 21.28 31.54
C LYS A 220 31.61 20.16 31.07
N TYR A 221 32.52 19.73 31.94
CA TYR A 221 33.41 18.61 31.67
C TYR A 221 32.60 17.34 31.43
N SER A 222 33.03 16.56 30.43
CA SER A 222 32.53 15.21 30.24
C SER A 222 32.97 14.28 31.38
N PRO A 223 32.39 13.08 31.49
CA PRO A 223 32.85 12.07 32.44
C PRO A 223 34.32 11.66 32.21
N LEU A 224 34.78 11.64 30.95
CA LEU A 224 36.18 11.34 30.61
C LEU A 224 37.15 12.38 31.18
N VAL A 225 36.83 13.67 31.01
CA VAL A 225 37.65 14.76 31.55
C VAL A 225 37.62 14.75 33.08
N THR A 226 36.46 14.49 33.67
CA THR A 226 36.31 14.36 35.13
C THR A 226 37.16 13.21 35.66
N ALA A 227 37.16 12.04 35.00
CA ALA A 227 38.01 10.91 35.36
C ALA A 227 39.49 11.24 35.29
N ALA A 228 39.92 11.99 34.26
CA ALA A 228 41.31 12.43 34.10
C ALA A 228 41.78 13.36 35.21
N LEU A 229 40.92 14.28 35.67
CA LEU A 229 41.23 15.22 36.74
C LEU A 229 41.21 14.55 38.12
N GLU A 230 40.31 13.60 38.34
CA GLU A 230 40.11 12.94 39.64
C GLU A 230 40.92 11.66 39.84
N GLY A 231 41.56 11.13 38.78
CA GLY A 231 42.36 9.91 38.87
C GLY A 231 41.56 8.62 38.90
N LYS A 232 40.43 8.60 38.21
CA LYS A 232 39.54 7.44 38.09
C LYS A 232 39.96 6.51 36.96
N LEU A 233 39.38 5.31 36.94
CA LEU A 233 39.47 4.38 35.82
C LEU A 233 38.33 4.67 34.85
N ALA A 234 38.62 5.30 33.71
CA ALA A 234 37.64 5.57 32.66
C ALA A 234 37.38 4.30 31.85
N VAL A 235 36.14 3.81 31.87
CA VAL A 235 35.74 2.61 31.11
C VAL A 235 34.97 3.02 29.87
N LEU A 236 35.60 2.91 28.70
CA LEU A 236 35.01 3.21 27.40
C LEU A 236 34.28 1.97 26.86
N ASP A 237 32.98 1.84 27.13
CA ASP A 237 32.18 0.70 26.68
C ASP A 237 31.59 0.94 25.28
N GLY A 238 32.00 0.13 24.31
CA GLY A 238 31.46 0.18 22.95
C GLY A 238 32.35 0.89 21.93
N VAL A 239 33.69 0.84 22.07
CA VAL A 239 34.63 1.49 21.12
C VAL A 239 34.48 1.00 19.67
N HIS A 240 33.90 -0.19 19.46
CA HIS A 240 33.58 -0.73 18.13
C HIS A 240 32.38 -0.05 17.44
N ARG A 241 31.60 0.77 18.16
CA ARG A 241 30.37 1.40 17.67
C ARG A 241 30.59 2.85 17.22
N ILE A 242 31.58 3.52 17.78
CA ILE A 242 31.84 4.94 17.55
C ILE A 242 32.62 5.15 16.26
N HIS A 243 32.38 6.27 15.60
CA HIS A 243 33.12 6.63 14.40
C HIS A 243 34.61 6.88 14.72
N PRO A 244 35.57 6.34 13.93
CA PRO A 244 37.00 6.48 14.20
C PRO A 244 37.48 7.93 14.35
N SER A 245 36.93 8.87 13.57
CA SER A 245 37.29 10.29 13.66
C SER A 245 36.94 10.93 15.01
N THR A 246 35.96 10.40 15.73
CA THR A 246 35.62 10.89 17.07
C THR A 246 36.63 10.38 18.11
N LEU A 247 37.12 9.14 17.97
CA LEU A 247 38.16 8.60 18.85
C LEU A 247 39.54 9.25 18.62
N ALA A 248 39.79 9.85 17.44
CA ALA A 248 41.00 10.62 17.15
C ALA A 248 41.35 11.65 18.24
N VAL A 249 40.32 12.22 18.88
CA VAL A 249 40.42 13.19 19.97
C VAL A 249 41.15 12.63 21.21
N VAL A 250 41.01 11.32 21.45
CA VAL A 250 41.52 10.64 22.64
C VAL A 250 43.00 10.24 22.46
N HIS A 251 43.56 10.28 21.26
CA HIS A 251 44.97 9.90 21.00
C HIS A 251 45.95 10.66 21.89
N ARG A 252 45.85 11.99 21.95
CA ARG A 252 46.74 12.79 22.79
C ARG A 252 46.54 12.51 24.27
N LEU A 253 45.32 12.14 24.68
CA LEU A 253 45.03 11.78 26.06
C LEU A 253 45.63 10.42 26.46
N VAL A 254 45.75 9.48 25.51
CA VAL A 254 46.37 8.16 25.75
C VAL A 254 47.89 8.24 25.67
N HIS A 255 48.45 8.74 24.57
CA HIS A 255 49.89 8.75 24.32
C HIS A 255 50.62 9.83 25.15
N ASP A 256 50.20 11.09 25.01
CA ASP A 256 50.92 12.23 25.61
C ASP A 256 50.43 12.55 27.03
N ARG A 257 49.27 12.02 27.42
CA ARG A 257 48.49 12.51 28.57
C ARG A 257 48.28 14.03 28.45
N GLU A 258 47.79 14.48 27.30
CA GLU A 258 47.44 15.87 27.02
C GLU A 258 46.08 15.97 26.33
N LEU A 259 45.24 16.93 26.71
CA LEU A 259 43.94 17.15 26.08
C LEU A 259 43.59 18.64 26.01
N GLN A 260 43.22 19.13 24.84
CA GLN A 260 42.74 20.49 24.66
C GLN A 260 41.21 20.53 24.76
N LEU A 261 40.69 21.44 25.58
CA LEU A 261 39.26 21.64 25.82
C LEU A 261 38.69 22.75 24.91
N HIS A 262 37.37 22.75 24.72
CA HIS A 262 36.66 23.69 23.84
C HIS A 262 36.54 25.10 24.42
N ASP A 263 36.65 25.24 25.74
CA ASP A 263 36.71 26.52 26.45
C ASP A 263 38.11 27.17 26.43
N GLY A 264 39.09 26.53 25.80
CA GLY A 264 40.48 27.00 25.71
C GLY A 264 41.40 26.42 26.79
N GLN A 265 40.87 25.73 27.80
CA GLN A 265 41.69 25.06 28.81
C GLN A 265 42.43 23.86 28.24
N ARG A 266 43.52 23.44 28.89
CA ARG A 266 44.33 22.29 28.49
C ARG A 266 44.70 21.44 29.69
N LEU A 267 44.46 20.14 29.58
CA LEU A 267 44.96 19.14 30.52
C LEU A 267 46.35 18.69 30.08
N ILE A 268 47.29 18.62 31.02
CA ILE A 268 48.66 18.14 30.79
C ILE A 268 49.05 17.09 31.83
N ARG A 269 50.00 16.23 31.45
CA ARG A 269 50.54 15.17 32.30
C ARG A 269 51.10 15.73 33.61
N HIS A 270 50.88 14.99 34.70
CA HIS A 270 51.22 15.41 36.06
C HIS A 270 52.68 15.86 36.24
N ASP A 271 53.64 15.13 35.67
CA ASP A 271 55.07 15.43 35.73
C ASP A 271 55.40 16.72 34.97
N ARG A 272 54.90 16.89 33.75
CA ARG A 272 55.03 18.12 32.98
C ARG A 272 54.40 19.33 33.67
N TYR A 273 53.28 19.12 34.35
CA TYR A 273 52.63 20.14 35.16
C TYR A 273 53.52 20.55 36.35
N ASP A 274 54.09 19.56 37.05
CA ASP A 274 54.98 19.78 38.19
C ASP A 274 56.31 20.45 37.75
N ASP A 275 56.81 20.13 36.54
CA ASP A 275 57.95 20.81 35.91
C ASP A 275 57.65 22.28 35.57
N LEU A 276 56.49 22.57 34.96
CA LEU A 276 56.09 23.95 34.65
C LEU A 276 55.92 24.78 35.93
N LYS A 277 55.34 24.16 36.97
CA LYS A 277 55.16 24.77 38.28
C LYS A 277 56.51 25.15 38.90
N THR A 278 57.48 24.26 38.84
CA THR A 278 58.83 24.48 39.41
C THR A 278 59.67 25.45 38.57
N GLN A 279 59.72 25.29 37.25
CA GLN A 279 60.51 26.13 36.33
C GLN A 279 60.06 27.59 36.35
N HIS A 280 58.77 27.85 36.43
CA HIS A 280 58.22 29.21 36.43
C HIS A 280 57.82 29.72 37.83
N SER A 281 58.07 28.94 38.89
CA SER A 281 57.69 29.29 40.27
C SER A 281 56.22 29.70 40.41
N LEU A 282 55.32 29.01 39.70
CA LEU A 282 53.89 29.27 39.71
C LEU A 282 53.19 28.45 40.81
N SER A 283 52.11 28.97 41.35
CA SER A 283 51.19 28.20 42.22
C SER A 283 50.20 27.39 41.39
N ASP A 284 49.58 26.37 42.00
CA ASP A 284 48.52 25.59 41.33
C ASP A 284 47.34 26.46 40.90
N GLU A 285 47.05 27.50 41.68
CA GLU A 285 45.98 28.44 41.39
C GLU A 285 46.30 29.31 40.17
N GLN A 286 47.54 29.79 40.05
CA GLN A 286 47.99 30.56 38.87
C GLN A 286 47.97 29.71 37.59
N LEU A 287 48.40 28.45 37.67
CA LEU A 287 48.34 27.52 36.54
C LEU A 287 46.89 27.25 36.12
N ARG A 288 45.98 27.01 37.07
CA ARG A 288 44.55 26.85 36.79
C ARG A 288 43.94 28.10 36.17
N GLN A 289 44.28 29.29 36.67
CA GLN A 289 43.82 30.57 36.10
C GLN A 289 44.35 30.81 34.68
N SER A 290 45.53 30.29 34.35
CA SER A 290 46.07 30.29 32.98
C SER A 290 45.40 29.26 32.05
N GLY A 291 44.45 28.47 32.56
CA GLY A 291 43.75 27.42 31.82
C GLY A 291 44.51 26.10 31.73
N VAL A 292 45.59 25.91 32.49
CA VAL A 292 46.38 24.68 32.52
C VAL A 292 45.92 23.79 33.68
N LEU A 293 45.48 22.59 33.36
CA LEU A 293 44.95 21.61 34.31
C LEU A 293 45.88 20.40 34.42
N ARG A 294 46.02 19.87 35.64
CA ARG A 294 46.84 18.70 35.94
C ARG A 294 46.03 17.42 35.77
N ILE A 295 46.47 16.52 34.90
CA ILE A 295 45.94 15.14 34.87
C ILE A 295 46.44 14.39 36.10
N HIS A 296 45.57 13.63 36.76
CA HIS A 296 45.94 12.86 37.93
C HIS A 296 46.83 11.64 37.56
N PRO A 297 47.91 11.33 38.31
CA PRO A 297 48.83 10.23 37.98
C PRO A 297 48.18 8.85 37.90
N SER A 298 47.15 8.60 38.71
CA SER A 298 46.34 7.36 38.68
C SER A 298 45.42 7.22 37.46
N PHE A 299 45.15 8.27 36.68
CA PHE A 299 44.19 8.18 35.59
C PHE A 299 44.56 7.09 34.58
N ARG A 300 43.61 6.19 34.28
CA ARG A 300 43.78 5.09 33.33
C ARG A 300 42.50 4.86 32.55
N MET A 301 42.65 4.30 31.34
CA MET A 301 41.54 3.99 30.46
C MET A 301 41.46 2.49 30.17
N VAL A 302 40.25 1.95 30.19
CA VAL A 302 39.95 0.58 29.75
C VAL A 302 38.81 0.63 28.73
N ALA A 303 39.10 0.25 27.49
CA ALA A 303 38.09 0.12 26.45
C ALA A 303 37.49 -1.29 26.44
N LEU A 304 36.18 -1.38 26.18
CA LEU A 304 35.47 -2.64 25.99
C LEU A 304 34.92 -2.70 24.56
N ALA A 305 35.16 -3.82 23.89
CA ALA A 305 34.76 -4.02 22.51
C ALA A 305 34.22 -5.42 22.23
N GLU A 306 33.47 -5.51 21.14
CA GLU A 306 33.10 -6.78 20.51
C GLU A 306 34.07 -7.06 19.36
N PRO A 307 34.37 -8.33 19.06
CA PRO A 307 35.21 -8.67 17.91
C PRO A 307 34.53 -8.21 16.61
N PRO A 308 35.29 -7.77 15.59
CA PRO A 308 34.73 -7.42 14.28
C PRO A 308 33.96 -8.60 13.66
N GLU A 309 32.83 -8.29 13.02
CA GLU A 309 32.05 -9.30 12.29
C GLU A 309 32.78 -9.69 11.00
N GLN A 310 33.30 -10.91 10.93
CA GLN A 310 34.11 -11.40 9.80
C GLN A 310 33.36 -11.44 8.45
N ASN A 311 32.03 -11.32 8.46
CA ASN A 311 31.17 -11.41 7.26
C ASN A 311 30.38 -10.12 6.98
N SER A 312 30.63 -9.03 7.71
CA SER A 312 29.97 -7.75 7.42
C SER A 312 30.63 -7.07 6.22
N SER A 313 29.84 -6.51 5.32
CA SER A 313 30.31 -5.74 4.15
C SER A 313 31.00 -4.41 4.49
N GLY A 314 31.10 -4.06 5.78
CA GLY A 314 31.82 -2.88 6.27
C GLY A 314 33.29 -3.17 6.58
N ALA A 315 34.12 -2.12 6.56
CA ALA A 315 35.51 -2.21 7.03
C ALA A 315 35.56 -2.58 8.52
N PRO A 316 36.52 -3.42 8.96
CA PRO A 316 36.66 -3.77 10.37
C PRO A 316 36.94 -2.50 11.19
N TRP A 317 36.31 -2.39 12.37
CA TRP A 317 36.47 -1.22 13.23
C TRP A 317 37.89 -1.11 13.83
N LEU A 318 38.65 -2.21 13.89
CA LEU A 318 40.07 -2.22 14.30
C LEU A 318 40.95 -1.68 13.16
N SER A 319 40.96 -0.35 13.00
CA SER A 319 41.83 0.35 12.07
C SER A 319 43.22 0.63 12.67
N THR A 320 44.16 1.08 11.83
CA THR A 320 45.51 1.51 12.24
C THR A 320 45.46 2.51 13.39
N GLU A 321 44.54 3.49 13.32
CA GLU A 321 44.39 4.51 14.36
C GLU A 321 44.00 3.89 15.70
N LEU A 322 43.07 2.94 15.70
CA LEU A 322 42.62 2.28 16.93
C LEU A 322 43.63 1.30 17.52
N LEU A 323 44.39 0.62 16.66
CA LEU A 323 45.49 -0.25 17.09
C LEU A 323 46.60 0.53 17.79
N SER A 324 46.78 1.82 17.46
CA SER A 324 47.74 2.67 18.16
C SER A 324 47.32 3.06 19.58
N LEU A 325 46.02 3.05 19.90
CA LEU A 325 45.51 3.59 21.17
C LEU A 325 45.62 2.67 22.38
N PHE A 326 45.65 1.35 22.19
CA PHE A 326 45.47 0.42 23.32
C PHE A 326 46.37 -0.80 23.21
N VAL A 327 46.61 -1.41 24.37
CA VAL A 327 47.09 -2.79 24.46
C VAL A 327 45.88 -3.72 24.59
N PHE A 328 45.76 -4.68 23.68
CA PHE A 328 44.59 -5.52 23.52
C PHE A 328 44.69 -6.82 24.32
N HIS A 329 43.55 -7.23 24.87
CA HIS A 329 43.34 -8.52 25.50
C HIS A 329 42.10 -9.18 24.92
N GLU A 330 42.21 -10.43 24.51
CA GLU A 330 41.08 -11.20 23.99
C GLU A 330 40.42 -12.00 25.12
N MET A 331 39.12 -11.75 25.33
CA MET A 331 38.28 -12.50 26.25
C MET A 331 37.46 -13.52 25.46
N ARG A 332 37.89 -14.79 25.49
CA ARG A 332 37.14 -15.90 24.89
C ARG A 332 35.83 -16.16 25.65
N PRO A 333 34.82 -16.76 25.00
CA PRO A 333 33.72 -17.40 25.72
C PRO A 333 34.25 -18.37 26.78
N LEU A 334 33.58 -18.40 27.93
CA LEU A 334 33.85 -19.39 28.97
C LEU A 334 33.54 -20.78 28.45
N ALA A 335 34.36 -21.77 28.80
CA ALA A 335 34.16 -23.17 28.47
C ALA A 335 33.00 -23.74 29.28
N LEU A 336 32.39 -24.84 28.79
CA LEU A 336 31.23 -25.46 29.45
C LEU A 336 31.50 -25.79 30.94
N GLN A 337 32.68 -26.34 31.25
CA GLN A 337 33.05 -26.67 32.63
C GLN A 337 33.18 -25.44 33.52
N GLU A 338 33.72 -24.33 32.98
CA GLU A 338 33.86 -23.06 33.70
C GLU A 338 32.48 -22.46 33.99
N GLU A 339 31.57 -22.44 33.00
CA GLU A 339 30.19 -21.96 33.20
C GLU A 339 29.44 -22.84 34.21
N LEU A 340 29.59 -24.17 34.15
CA LEU A 340 28.97 -25.09 35.09
C LEU A 340 29.48 -24.88 36.53
N GLN A 341 30.80 -24.64 36.70
CA GLN A 341 31.39 -24.30 37.98
C GLN A 341 30.78 -23.02 38.55
N ILE A 342 30.64 -21.98 37.73
CA ILE A 342 30.04 -20.70 38.14
C ILE A 342 28.58 -20.91 38.58
N VAL A 343 27.78 -21.61 37.77
CA VAL A 343 26.39 -21.93 38.11
C VAL A 343 26.32 -22.72 39.41
N GLN A 344 27.21 -23.69 39.59
CA GLN A 344 27.22 -24.54 40.78
C GLN A 344 27.52 -23.76 42.06
N GLN A 345 28.44 -22.79 42.00
CA GLN A 345 28.78 -21.94 43.13
C GLN A 345 27.70 -20.89 43.44
N LEU A 346 27.07 -20.31 42.41
CA LEU A 346 26.06 -19.26 42.60
C LEU A 346 24.67 -19.79 42.96
N PHE A 347 24.26 -20.93 42.41
CA PHE A 347 22.87 -21.43 42.49
C PHE A 347 22.75 -22.86 43.05
N GLY A 348 23.86 -23.52 43.38
CA GLY A 348 23.86 -24.88 43.91
C GLY A 348 23.84 -25.97 42.83
N LYS A 349 23.29 -27.16 43.14
CA LYS A 349 23.40 -28.34 42.26
C LYS A 349 22.75 -28.10 40.89
N VAL A 350 23.53 -28.27 39.83
CA VAL A 350 23.06 -28.16 38.44
C VAL A 350 22.09 -29.30 38.10
N ASN A 351 20.87 -28.96 37.67
CA ASN A 351 19.88 -29.91 37.18
C ASN A 351 20.33 -30.48 35.81
N PRO A 352 20.19 -31.80 35.54
CA PRO A 352 20.46 -32.39 34.21
C PRO A 352 19.83 -31.67 33.02
N THR A 353 18.65 -31.06 33.22
CA THR A 353 18.01 -30.27 32.17
C THR A 353 18.80 -28.98 31.87
N LEU A 354 19.31 -28.31 32.91
CA LEU A 354 20.12 -27.10 32.76
C LEU A 354 21.46 -27.42 32.09
N SER A 355 22.11 -28.54 32.45
CA SER A 355 23.36 -28.94 31.79
C SER A 355 23.16 -29.18 30.29
N ARG A 356 22.05 -29.81 29.88
CA ARG A 356 21.70 -29.97 28.46
C ARG A 356 21.44 -28.65 27.73
N ILE A 357 20.81 -27.66 28.40
CA ILE A 357 20.64 -26.32 27.82
C ILE A 357 22.00 -25.65 27.58
N MET A 358 22.92 -25.79 28.54
CA MET A 358 24.28 -25.26 28.41
C MET A 358 25.05 -25.98 27.29
N GLU A 359 25.02 -27.31 27.24
CA GLU A 359 25.59 -28.10 26.15
C GLU A 359 25.05 -27.66 24.78
N LEU A 360 23.74 -27.45 24.64
CA LEU A 360 23.13 -26.90 23.43
C LEU A 360 23.70 -25.52 23.08
N ALA A 361 23.82 -24.61 24.06
CA ALA A 361 24.39 -23.28 23.82
C ALA A 361 25.83 -23.36 23.26
N HIS A 362 26.66 -24.28 23.77
CA HIS A 362 28.00 -24.53 23.23
C HIS A 362 27.97 -25.12 21.82
N GLN A 363 27.08 -26.09 21.55
CA GLN A 363 26.88 -26.63 20.20
C GLN A 363 26.47 -25.53 19.19
N LEU A 364 25.64 -24.57 19.60
CA LEU A 364 25.28 -23.43 18.76
C LEU A 364 26.48 -22.50 18.50
N ARG A 365 27.32 -22.23 19.51
CA ARG A 365 28.54 -21.41 19.37
C ARG A 365 29.55 -22.04 18.41
N GLU A 366 29.69 -23.36 18.44
CA GLU A 366 30.64 -24.12 17.62
C GLU A 366 30.09 -24.50 16.23
N SER A 367 28.80 -24.28 15.99
CA SER A 367 28.14 -24.65 14.73
C SER A 367 28.78 -23.98 13.51
N THR A 368 28.88 -24.73 12.40
CA THR A 368 29.28 -24.22 11.08
C THR A 368 28.15 -23.50 10.35
N ASP A 369 26.90 -23.73 10.74
CA ASP A 369 25.74 -23.05 10.18
C ASP A 369 25.69 -21.59 10.70
N PRO A 370 25.78 -20.57 9.82
CA PRO A 370 25.74 -19.16 10.22
C PRO A 370 24.44 -18.79 10.95
N THR A 371 23.33 -19.47 10.63
CA THR A 371 22.02 -19.24 11.26
C THR A 371 22.02 -19.70 12.71
N LEU A 372 22.58 -20.88 13.00
CA LEU A 372 22.68 -21.38 14.38
C LEU A 372 23.71 -20.58 15.18
N ARG A 373 24.80 -20.15 14.55
CA ARG A 373 25.83 -19.33 15.19
C ARG A 373 25.30 -17.94 15.59
N SER A 374 24.45 -17.32 14.76
CA SER A 374 23.83 -16.04 15.12
C SER A 374 22.88 -16.18 16.33
N LEU A 375 22.17 -17.30 16.43
CA LEU A 375 21.32 -17.61 17.59
C LEU A 375 22.11 -17.84 18.88
N ALA A 376 23.36 -18.28 18.79
CA ALA A 376 24.22 -18.49 19.96
C ALA A 376 24.41 -17.22 20.81
N GLY A 377 24.35 -16.03 20.18
CA GLY A 377 24.39 -14.75 20.89
C GLY A 377 23.23 -14.53 21.87
N SER A 378 22.08 -15.17 21.61
CA SER A 378 20.90 -15.11 22.50
C SER A 378 21.04 -16.02 23.74
N LEU A 379 21.96 -16.99 23.70
CA LEU A 379 22.32 -17.87 24.81
C LEU A 379 23.73 -17.56 25.34
N SER A 380 24.00 -16.27 25.56
CA SER A 380 25.23 -15.81 26.21
C SER A 380 25.34 -16.33 27.64
N THR A 381 26.56 -16.32 28.21
CA THR A 381 26.77 -16.74 29.61
C THR A 381 25.85 -15.98 30.56
N ARG A 382 25.67 -14.67 30.36
CA ARG A 382 24.69 -13.85 31.11
C ARG A 382 23.29 -14.45 31.06
N GLN A 383 22.79 -14.82 29.89
CA GLN A 383 21.46 -15.43 29.74
C GLN A 383 21.40 -16.83 30.37
N LEU A 384 22.45 -17.64 30.24
CA LEU A 384 22.52 -18.95 30.91
C LEU A 384 22.47 -18.82 32.43
N LEU A 385 23.12 -17.82 33.03
CA LEU A 385 23.03 -17.55 34.47
C LEU A 385 21.60 -17.14 34.89
N ARG A 386 20.88 -16.40 34.05
CA ARG A 386 19.48 -16.03 34.30
C ARG A 386 18.55 -17.24 34.21
N VAL A 387 18.73 -18.07 33.18
CA VAL A 387 18.03 -19.36 33.04
C VAL A 387 18.31 -20.26 34.25
N ALA A 388 19.57 -20.34 34.69
CA ALA A 388 19.95 -21.11 35.87
C ALA A 388 19.27 -20.61 37.14
N ARG A 389 19.28 -19.29 37.39
CA ARG A 389 18.60 -18.65 38.52
C ARG A 389 17.10 -18.95 38.50
N ARG A 390 16.46 -18.86 37.33
CA ARG A 390 15.04 -19.18 37.17
C ARG A 390 14.74 -20.64 37.46
N MET A 391 15.50 -21.57 36.88
CA MET A 391 15.30 -23.01 37.08
C MET A 391 15.59 -23.46 38.52
N ALA A 392 16.48 -22.77 39.23
CA ALA A 392 16.73 -23.01 40.65
C ALA A 392 15.50 -22.69 41.53
N ARG A 393 14.74 -21.64 41.18
CA ARG A 393 13.52 -21.24 41.91
C ARG A 393 12.24 -21.90 41.39
N TYR A 394 12.17 -22.17 40.08
CA TYR A 394 11.02 -22.75 39.39
C TYR A 394 11.42 -24.00 38.58
N PRO A 395 11.65 -25.16 39.23
CA PRO A 395 12.18 -26.36 38.56
C PRO A 395 11.22 -27.01 37.56
N SER A 396 9.93 -26.68 37.61
CA SER A 396 8.87 -27.22 36.73
C SER A 396 8.79 -26.52 35.36
N ASP A 397 9.71 -25.61 35.06
CA ASP A 397 9.75 -24.92 33.77
C ASP A 397 10.20 -25.82 32.62
N ASN A 398 9.49 -25.71 31.50
CA ASN A 398 9.81 -26.47 30.30
C ASN A 398 11.12 -25.90 29.68
N PRO A 399 12.14 -26.74 29.45
CA PRO A 399 13.40 -26.30 28.88
C PRO A 399 13.24 -25.70 27.48
N VAL A 400 12.35 -26.29 26.66
CA VAL A 400 12.11 -25.83 25.28
C VAL A 400 11.53 -24.42 25.30
N ASP A 401 10.49 -24.18 26.11
CA ASP A 401 9.89 -22.84 26.23
C ASP A 401 10.90 -21.80 26.74
N THR A 402 11.83 -22.21 27.60
CA THR A 402 12.88 -21.33 28.12
C THR A 402 13.88 -20.94 27.03
N ILE A 403 14.32 -21.90 26.19
CA ILE A 403 15.18 -21.61 25.04
C ILE A 403 14.44 -20.75 24.00
N HIS A 404 13.19 -21.07 23.69
CA HIS A 404 12.39 -20.31 22.73
C HIS A 404 12.19 -18.86 23.17
N ARG A 405 12.00 -18.60 24.47
CA ARG A 405 11.90 -17.25 25.02
C ARG A 405 13.22 -16.50 24.93
N ALA A 406 14.32 -17.14 25.36
CA ALA A 406 15.65 -16.53 25.31
C ALA A 406 16.06 -16.14 23.88
N CYS A 407 15.75 -16.99 22.89
CA CYS A 407 16.06 -16.74 21.47
C CYS A 407 14.98 -15.94 20.72
N LEU A 408 13.91 -15.48 21.39
CA LEU A 408 12.72 -14.91 20.74
C LEU A 408 12.25 -15.73 19.53
N ALA A 409 12.25 -17.05 19.66
CA ALA A 409 12.08 -18.01 18.57
C ALA A 409 10.78 -17.81 17.76
N ARG A 410 9.78 -17.16 18.37
CA ARG A 410 8.52 -16.79 17.70
C ARG A 410 8.71 -15.80 16.56
N PHE A 411 9.67 -14.89 16.66
CA PHE A 411 9.96 -13.86 15.66
C PHE A 411 11.07 -14.26 14.69
N LEU A 412 11.68 -15.44 14.89
CA LEU A 412 12.66 -15.97 13.96
C LEU A 412 12.00 -16.34 12.63
N PRO A 413 12.70 -16.13 11.49
CA PRO A 413 12.31 -16.71 10.21
C PRO A 413 12.06 -18.22 10.34
N THR A 414 11.12 -18.76 9.57
CA THR A 414 10.74 -20.18 9.61
C THR A 414 11.93 -21.12 9.49
N VAL A 415 12.89 -20.81 8.63
CA VAL A 415 14.13 -21.60 8.45
C VAL A 415 14.98 -21.61 9.72
N ALA A 416 15.21 -20.44 10.32
CA ALA A 416 16.01 -20.31 11.54
C ALA A 416 15.33 -20.98 12.75
N ARG A 417 14.00 -20.86 12.84
CA ARG A 417 13.20 -21.53 13.88
C ARG A 417 13.27 -23.05 13.73
N GLN A 418 13.11 -23.58 12.52
CA GLN A 418 13.23 -25.03 12.26
C GLN A 418 14.64 -25.55 12.57
N ALA A 419 15.68 -24.77 12.25
CA ALA A 419 17.06 -25.10 12.60
C ALA A 419 17.24 -25.18 14.13
N LEU A 420 16.68 -24.22 14.87
CA LEU A 420 16.66 -24.22 16.34
C LEU A 420 15.92 -25.44 16.90
N ASP A 421 14.70 -25.71 16.43
CA ASP A 421 13.88 -26.86 16.87
C ASP A 421 14.62 -28.18 16.63
N THR A 422 15.32 -28.29 15.50
CA THR A 422 16.16 -29.45 15.17
C THR A 422 17.36 -29.56 16.12
N ALA A 423 18.02 -28.45 16.47
CA ALA A 423 19.13 -28.46 17.43
C ALA A 423 18.66 -28.84 18.84
N VAL A 424 17.52 -28.31 19.29
CA VAL A 424 16.90 -28.63 20.59
C VAL A 424 16.55 -30.11 20.68
N SER A 425 15.92 -30.68 19.64
CA SER A 425 15.59 -32.11 19.62
C SER A 425 16.84 -33.01 19.62
N LYS A 426 17.91 -32.63 18.89
CA LYS A 426 19.20 -33.34 18.90
C LYS A 426 19.87 -33.32 20.27
N ALA A 427 19.69 -32.26 21.06
CA ALA A 427 20.17 -32.17 22.44
C ALA A 427 19.36 -33.01 23.43
N GLY A 428 18.34 -33.76 22.97
CA GLY A 428 17.51 -34.60 23.83
C GLY A 428 16.61 -33.81 24.78
N LEU A 429 16.28 -32.56 24.40
CA LEU A 429 15.32 -31.73 25.10
C LEU A 429 13.95 -31.90 24.44
N SER A 430 13.00 -32.46 25.18
CA SER A 430 11.62 -32.61 24.73
C SER A 430 10.72 -31.59 25.41
N ALA A 431 9.76 -31.06 24.64
CA ALA A 431 8.66 -30.33 25.23
C ALA A 431 7.77 -31.35 25.97
N SER A 432 7.68 -31.25 27.29
CA SER A 432 6.60 -31.91 28.01
C SER A 432 5.32 -31.12 27.71
N PRO A 433 4.29 -31.73 27.10
CA PRO A 433 3.02 -31.04 26.91
C PRO A 433 2.49 -30.67 28.29
N ARG A 434 2.46 -29.36 28.60
CA ARG A 434 1.84 -28.84 29.80
C ARG A 434 0.33 -28.99 29.62
N THR A 435 -0.26 -30.01 30.22
CA THR A 435 -1.72 -30.08 30.39
C THR A 435 -2.10 -29.04 31.45
N LEU A 436 -2.49 -27.85 31.01
CA LEU A 436 -2.98 -26.80 31.90
C LEU A 436 -4.39 -27.19 32.34
N GLY A 437 -4.59 -27.43 33.64
CA GLY A 437 -5.92 -27.61 34.20
C GLY A 437 -6.66 -26.27 34.27
N PRO A 438 -8.01 -26.26 34.40
CA PRO A 438 -8.77 -25.03 34.62
C PRO A 438 -8.28 -24.23 35.84
N GLU A 439 -7.78 -24.93 36.87
CA GLU A 439 -7.31 -24.36 38.14
C GLU A 439 -5.95 -23.65 38.02
N ASP A 440 -5.20 -23.97 36.95
CA ASP A 440 -3.92 -23.36 36.60
C ASP A 440 -4.07 -22.07 35.77
N LEU A 441 -5.30 -21.73 35.39
CA LEU A 441 -5.63 -20.62 34.50
C LEU A 441 -6.46 -19.56 35.23
N VAL A 442 -6.02 -19.20 36.44
CA VAL A 442 -6.73 -18.23 37.27
C VAL A 442 -5.78 -17.16 37.81
N CYS A 443 -6.28 -15.92 37.87
CA CYS A 443 -5.67 -14.80 38.56
C CYS A 443 -6.53 -14.46 39.79
N GLU A 444 -6.01 -14.70 40.99
CA GLU A 444 -6.72 -14.47 42.25
C GLU A 444 -5.93 -13.51 43.13
N VAL A 445 -6.64 -12.61 43.80
CA VAL A 445 -6.10 -11.70 44.80
C VAL A 445 -6.79 -12.02 46.12
N ASP A 446 -6.02 -12.46 47.11
CA ASP A 446 -6.50 -12.76 48.46
C ASP A 446 -5.70 -11.92 49.47
N GLY A 447 -6.29 -10.81 49.90
CA GLY A 447 -5.64 -9.81 50.75
C GLY A 447 -4.32 -9.31 50.14
N ASP A 448 -3.22 -9.66 50.80
CA ASP A 448 -1.84 -9.27 50.45
C ASP A 448 -1.14 -10.28 49.55
N LEU A 449 -1.80 -11.37 49.17
CA LEU A 449 -1.27 -12.38 48.26
C LEU A 449 -1.95 -12.30 46.91
N VAL A 450 -1.16 -12.48 45.86
CA VAL A 450 -1.67 -12.64 44.50
C VAL A 450 -1.18 -13.96 43.92
N ARG A 451 -2.11 -14.71 43.34
CA ARG A 451 -1.86 -15.96 42.63
C ARG A 451 -2.13 -15.75 41.16
N ILE A 452 -1.12 -15.99 40.32
CA ILE A 452 -1.26 -16.01 38.86
C ILE A 452 -0.82 -17.39 38.38
N GLY A 453 -1.79 -18.16 37.89
CA GLY A 453 -1.58 -19.58 37.60
C GLY A 453 -1.17 -20.35 38.85
N ARG A 454 0.05 -20.89 38.87
CA ARG A 454 0.60 -21.64 40.01
C ARG A 454 1.55 -20.80 40.86
N THR A 455 1.90 -19.60 40.41
CA THR A 455 2.89 -18.75 41.06
C THR A 455 2.18 -17.78 41.99
N THR A 456 2.62 -17.74 43.26
CA THR A 456 2.16 -16.79 44.27
C THR A 456 3.21 -15.74 44.56
N ALA A 457 2.78 -14.51 44.77
CA ALA A 457 3.64 -13.40 45.15
C ALA A 457 2.94 -12.49 46.17
N GLN A 458 3.76 -11.77 46.94
CA GLN A 458 3.28 -10.74 47.86
C GLN A 458 2.91 -9.49 47.07
N ARG A 459 1.77 -8.89 47.42
CA ARG A 459 1.33 -7.61 46.89
C ARG A 459 2.10 -6.49 47.57
N TYR A 460 2.42 -5.49 46.76
CA TYR A 460 3.13 -4.31 47.24
C TYR A 460 2.18 -3.38 47.97
N HIS A 461 2.66 -2.72 49.01
CA HIS A 461 1.90 -1.70 49.73
C HIS A 461 2.41 -0.33 49.29
N THR A 462 1.53 0.49 48.71
CA THR A 462 1.88 1.84 48.25
C THR A 462 0.86 2.86 48.71
N THR A 463 1.32 4.08 49.01
CA THR A 463 0.46 5.23 49.26
C THR A 463 0.05 5.94 47.96
N ALA A 464 0.69 5.61 46.83
CA ALA A 464 0.45 6.21 45.53
C ALA A 464 -0.59 5.42 44.72
N GLU A 465 -1.80 5.23 45.27
CA GLU A 465 -2.85 4.41 44.66
C GLU A 465 -3.21 4.88 43.24
N SER A 466 -3.20 6.19 42.98
CA SER A 466 -3.47 6.77 41.65
C SER A 466 -2.44 6.39 40.58
N LYS A 467 -1.27 5.87 40.97
CA LYS A 467 -0.20 5.40 40.07
C LYS A 467 -0.27 3.89 39.83
N VAL A 468 -1.09 3.16 40.59
CA VAL A 468 -1.35 1.74 40.33
C VAL A 468 -2.33 1.65 39.16
N PRO A 469 -2.01 0.91 38.08
CA PRO A 469 -2.93 0.78 36.96
C PRO A 469 -4.23 0.12 37.38
N ASP A 470 -5.36 0.65 36.90
CA ASP A 470 -6.66 -0.02 36.96
C ASP A 470 -7.21 -0.15 35.54
N ILE A 471 -7.13 -1.36 34.99
CA ILE A 471 -7.45 -1.61 33.59
C ILE A 471 -8.54 -2.67 33.44
N LEU A 472 -9.39 -2.50 32.43
CA LEU A 472 -10.25 -3.58 31.96
C LEU A 472 -9.39 -4.64 31.25
N PHE A 473 -9.29 -5.79 31.91
CA PHE A 473 -8.56 -6.96 31.43
C PHE A 473 -9.42 -8.20 31.57
N PHE A 474 -9.45 -9.02 30.53
CA PHE A 474 -10.16 -10.29 30.52
C PHE A 474 -9.14 -11.42 30.57
N ASP A 475 -9.29 -12.29 31.56
CA ASP A 475 -8.38 -13.40 31.79
C ASP A 475 -8.65 -14.48 30.73
N VAL A 476 -7.67 -14.69 29.86
CA VAL A 476 -7.67 -15.74 28.83
C VAL A 476 -6.46 -16.64 29.01
N PRO A 477 -6.54 -17.94 28.66
CA PRO A 477 -5.52 -18.92 29.04
C PRO A 477 -4.08 -18.54 28.66
N GLN A 478 -3.90 -18.01 27.45
CA GLN A 478 -2.59 -17.57 26.96
C GLN A 478 -2.04 -16.36 27.72
N HIS A 479 -2.90 -15.40 28.08
CA HIS A 479 -2.48 -14.22 28.84
C HIS A 479 -2.09 -14.60 30.27
N ILE A 480 -2.82 -15.51 30.91
CA ILE A 480 -2.53 -15.95 32.29
C ILE A 480 -1.18 -16.66 32.33
N THR A 481 -0.92 -17.56 31.38
CA THR A 481 0.40 -18.20 31.24
C THR A 481 1.51 -17.16 31.06
N THR A 482 1.27 -16.13 30.26
CA THR A 482 2.25 -15.06 30.04
C THR A 482 2.45 -14.21 31.30
N LEU A 483 1.38 -13.83 31.99
CA LEU A 483 1.43 -13.08 33.26
C LEU A 483 2.15 -13.87 34.35
N GLU A 484 1.93 -15.18 34.43
CA GLU A 484 2.66 -16.04 35.36
C GLU A 484 4.18 -15.99 35.09
N TRP A 485 4.59 -16.08 33.82
CA TRP A 485 6.00 -15.97 33.47
C TRP A 485 6.59 -14.60 33.78
N LEU A 486 5.84 -13.52 33.51
CA LEU A 486 6.27 -12.16 33.85
C LEU A 486 6.40 -12.01 35.37
N LEU A 487 5.46 -12.56 36.15
CA LEU A 487 5.50 -12.56 37.60
C LEU A 487 6.73 -13.28 38.14
N GLN A 488 7.05 -14.45 37.59
CA GLN A 488 8.21 -15.24 37.99
C GLN A 488 9.51 -14.43 37.80
N ASP A 489 9.71 -13.82 36.63
CA ASP A 489 10.92 -13.04 36.33
C ASP A 489 10.97 -11.72 37.12
N PHE A 490 9.83 -11.05 37.28
CA PHE A 490 9.73 -9.84 38.11
C PHE A 490 10.14 -10.13 39.57
N THR A 491 9.69 -11.27 40.12
CA THR A 491 10.00 -11.72 41.49
C THR A 491 11.45 -12.17 41.64
N LEU A 492 12.13 -12.55 40.55
CA LEU A 492 13.56 -12.83 40.52
C LEU A 492 14.42 -11.56 40.48
N GLY A 493 13.79 -10.39 40.37
CA GLY A 493 14.46 -9.10 40.34
C GLY A 493 14.82 -8.63 38.93
N GLU A 494 14.38 -9.33 37.88
CA GLU A 494 14.73 -9.05 36.49
C GLU A 494 13.95 -7.84 35.94
N HIS A 495 14.60 -7.07 35.06
CA HIS A 495 13.91 -6.11 34.20
C HIS A 495 13.25 -6.86 33.04
N LEU A 496 12.05 -6.43 32.62
CA LEU A 496 11.24 -7.14 31.62
C LEU A 496 11.28 -6.43 30.27
N LEU A 497 11.34 -7.20 29.19
CA LEU A 497 11.22 -6.72 27.81
C LEU A 497 10.11 -7.50 27.11
N LEU A 498 9.02 -6.82 26.77
CA LEU A 498 7.91 -7.38 26.02
C LEU A 498 8.03 -6.94 24.56
N VAL A 499 8.25 -7.91 23.67
CA VAL A 499 8.43 -7.68 22.23
C VAL A 499 7.24 -8.28 21.49
N GLY A 500 6.66 -7.55 20.55
CA GLY A 500 5.53 -8.04 19.76
C GLY A 500 5.03 -7.04 18.75
N ASN A 501 4.11 -7.45 17.87
CA ASN A 501 3.49 -6.53 16.92
C ASN A 501 2.69 -5.42 17.63
N GLN A 502 2.36 -4.35 16.91
CA GLN A 502 1.49 -3.31 17.45
C GLN A 502 0.08 -3.87 17.68
N GLY A 503 -0.57 -3.47 18.77
CA GLY A 503 -1.97 -3.88 19.05
C GLY A 503 -2.19 -5.29 19.61
N VAL A 504 -1.13 -6.06 19.89
CA VAL A 504 -1.23 -7.41 20.49
C VAL A 504 -1.53 -7.42 21.99
N GLY A 505 -1.46 -6.27 22.67
CA GLY A 505 -1.80 -6.15 24.10
C GLY A 505 -0.61 -6.06 25.08
N LYS A 506 0.60 -5.74 24.61
CA LYS A 506 1.81 -5.56 25.45
C LYS A 506 1.57 -4.66 26.67
N ASN A 507 1.02 -3.46 26.44
CA ASN A 507 0.73 -2.48 27.50
C ASN A 507 -0.32 -3.03 28.48
N LYS A 508 -1.34 -3.73 27.98
CA LYS A 508 -2.37 -4.36 28.83
C LYS A 508 -1.80 -5.44 29.74
N LEU A 509 -0.86 -6.26 29.24
CA LEU A 509 -0.21 -7.29 30.06
C LEU A 509 0.69 -6.68 31.15
N ALA A 510 1.49 -5.67 30.80
CA ALA A 510 2.31 -4.96 31.78
C ALA A 510 1.44 -4.31 32.87
N ASP A 511 0.37 -3.63 32.47
CA ASP A 511 -0.53 -2.93 33.39
C ASP A 511 -1.30 -3.92 34.27
N ARG A 512 -1.74 -5.05 33.69
CA ARG A 512 -2.43 -6.09 34.45
C ARG A 512 -1.50 -6.70 35.50
N LEU A 513 -0.24 -6.97 35.17
CA LEU A 513 0.73 -7.47 36.14
C LEU A 513 0.91 -6.49 37.31
N LEU A 514 1.04 -5.20 37.01
CA LEU A 514 1.23 -4.16 38.03
C LEU A 514 -0.03 -3.91 38.87
N GLN A 515 -1.21 -3.97 38.26
CA GLN A 515 -2.51 -3.94 38.96
C GLN A 515 -2.60 -5.09 39.97
N LEU A 516 -2.28 -6.32 39.54
CA LEU A 516 -2.31 -7.53 40.35
C LEU A 516 -1.31 -7.47 41.52
N LEU A 517 -0.07 -7.02 41.25
CA LEU A 517 0.97 -6.83 42.25
C LEU A 517 0.77 -5.58 43.13
N HIS A 518 -0.20 -4.72 42.82
CA HIS A 518 -0.42 -3.42 43.46
C HIS A 518 0.82 -2.51 43.44
N ARG A 519 1.55 -2.53 42.32
CA ARG A 519 2.79 -1.77 42.13
C ARG A 519 2.51 -0.44 41.42
N PRO A 520 2.95 0.71 41.97
CA PRO A 520 2.83 2.00 41.29
C PRO A 520 3.77 2.03 40.08
N ARG A 521 3.30 2.64 38.98
CA ARG A 521 4.12 2.84 37.78
C ARG A 521 4.36 4.30 37.44
N GLU A 522 5.52 4.55 36.87
CA GLU A 522 5.79 5.73 36.06
C GLU A 522 5.81 5.32 34.59
N TYR A 523 5.23 6.14 33.72
CA TYR A 523 5.10 5.83 32.29
C TYR A 523 5.87 6.84 31.45
N ILE A 524 6.64 6.35 30.49
CA ILE A 524 7.30 7.18 29.48
C ILE A 524 7.18 6.52 28.11
N GLN A 525 6.88 7.33 27.09
CA GLN A 525 6.84 6.89 25.71
C GLN A 525 8.02 7.52 24.97
N LEU A 526 8.80 6.71 24.26
CA LEU A 526 9.95 7.19 23.49
C LEU A 526 9.57 7.45 22.04
N HIS A 527 10.24 8.44 21.46
CA HIS A 527 10.06 8.91 20.10
C HIS A 527 11.42 9.08 19.41
N ARG A 528 11.40 9.23 18.09
CA ARG A 528 12.62 9.48 17.29
C ARG A 528 13.34 10.78 17.68
N ASP A 529 12.61 11.75 18.21
CA ASP A 529 13.16 13.04 18.65
C ASP A 529 13.46 13.08 20.16
N THR A 530 13.37 11.94 20.85
CA THR A 530 13.70 11.89 22.29
C THR A 530 15.19 12.16 22.47
N THR A 531 15.50 13.08 23.38
CA THR A 531 16.88 13.40 23.78
C THR A 531 17.15 12.90 25.19
N VAL A 532 18.44 12.81 25.57
CA VAL A 532 18.87 12.50 26.94
C VAL A 532 18.29 13.50 27.94
N GLN A 533 18.19 14.78 27.56
CA GLN A 533 17.62 15.80 28.42
C GLN A 533 16.14 15.53 28.68
N THR A 534 15.33 15.28 27.64
CA THR A 534 13.90 14.95 27.81
C THR A 534 13.65 13.63 28.52
N LEU A 535 14.61 12.68 28.45
CA LEU A 535 14.56 11.42 29.19
C LEU A 535 14.79 11.63 30.70
N THR A 536 15.59 12.63 31.08
CA THR A 536 16.06 12.82 32.46
C THR A 536 15.35 13.96 33.20
N LEU A 537 14.93 15.00 32.47
CA LEU A 537 14.30 16.20 32.99
C LEU A 537 13.07 16.58 32.16
N GLN A 538 12.07 17.14 32.83
CA GLN A 538 10.87 17.70 32.21
C GLN A 538 10.83 19.22 32.45
N PRO A 539 10.81 20.05 31.40
CA PRO A 539 10.62 21.48 31.57
C PRO A 539 9.17 21.78 31.96
N THR A 540 8.97 22.51 33.05
CA THR A 540 7.66 23.00 33.50
C THR A 540 7.72 24.51 33.69
N VAL A 541 6.60 25.22 33.49
CA VAL A 541 6.55 26.67 33.75
C VAL A 541 5.87 26.91 35.08
N LYS A 542 6.59 27.43 36.07
CA LYS A 542 6.05 27.83 37.38
C LYS A 542 6.23 29.33 37.56
N ASN A 543 5.12 30.04 37.78
CA ASN A 543 5.12 31.50 37.97
C ASN A 543 5.86 32.27 36.87
N GLY A 544 5.74 31.82 35.61
CA GLY A 544 6.41 32.44 34.46
C GLY A 544 7.89 32.08 34.27
N LEU A 545 8.46 31.22 35.12
CA LEU A 545 9.83 30.72 35.01
C LEU A 545 9.85 29.26 34.56
N VAL A 546 10.75 28.90 33.65
CA VAL A 546 10.99 27.50 33.25
C VAL A 546 11.79 26.82 34.37
N VAL A 547 11.16 25.87 35.04
CA VAL A 547 11.75 25.01 36.07
C VAL A 547 11.85 23.59 35.53
N TYR A 548 13.04 23.02 35.57
CA TYR A 548 13.26 21.63 35.19
C TYR A 548 12.93 20.71 36.38
N GLU A 549 11.96 19.84 36.19
CA GLU A 549 11.60 18.80 37.15
C GLU A 549 12.19 17.45 36.74
N ASP A 550 12.26 16.52 37.68
CA ASP A 550 12.66 15.15 37.42
C ASP A 550 11.67 14.48 36.48
N SER A 551 12.19 13.81 35.44
CA SER A 551 11.34 13.01 34.54
C SER A 551 10.72 11.80 35.25
N PRO A 552 9.73 11.13 34.62
CA PRO A 552 9.18 9.88 35.13
C PRO A 552 10.24 8.80 35.40
N LEU A 553 11.34 8.77 34.63
CA LEU A 553 12.46 7.86 34.86
C LEU A 553 13.15 8.15 36.20
N VAL A 554 13.48 9.42 36.46
CA VAL A 554 14.19 9.81 37.69
C VAL A 554 13.28 9.65 38.90
N GLN A 555 11.98 9.95 38.77
CA GLN A 555 10.98 9.70 39.80
C GLN A 555 10.86 8.22 40.14
N ALA A 556 10.79 7.34 39.13
CA ALA A 556 10.71 5.90 39.34
C ALA A 556 11.91 5.37 40.12
N VAL A 557 13.12 5.82 39.76
CA VAL A 557 14.37 5.46 40.43
C VAL A 557 14.38 5.89 41.90
N LYS A 558 13.91 7.11 42.20
CA LYS A 558 13.88 7.64 43.57
C LYS A 558 12.83 6.97 44.46
N LEU A 559 11.64 6.75 43.91
CA LEU A 559 10.47 6.28 44.65
C LEU A 559 10.33 4.75 44.66
N GLY A 560 11.15 4.03 43.88
CA GLY A 560 11.03 2.58 43.73
C GLY A 560 9.80 2.15 42.93
N HIS A 561 9.23 3.05 42.13
CA HIS A 561 8.13 2.72 41.23
C HIS A 561 8.63 1.91 40.03
N VAL A 562 7.73 1.19 39.38
CA VAL A 562 8.07 0.48 38.13
C VAL A 562 8.04 1.47 36.97
N LEU A 563 9.15 1.60 36.25
CA LEU A 563 9.19 2.41 35.03
C LEU A 563 8.71 1.57 33.83
N VAL A 564 7.61 1.99 33.21
CA VAL A 564 7.12 1.41 31.95
C VAL A 564 7.58 2.31 30.79
N VAL A 565 8.42 1.77 29.91
CA VAL A 565 8.97 2.46 28.74
C VAL A 565 8.30 1.89 27.49
N ASP A 566 7.48 2.70 26.81
CA ASP A 566 6.82 2.31 25.56
C ASP A 566 7.56 2.85 24.34
N GLU A 567 7.42 2.14 23.21
CA GLU A 567 8.01 2.44 21.91
C GLU A 567 9.53 2.63 21.94
N ALA A 568 10.24 1.84 22.75
CA ALA A 568 11.69 1.97 22.93
C ALA A 568 12.49 1.72 21.64
N ASP A 569 11.95 0.97 20.70
CA ASP A 569 12.49 0.74 19.35
C ASP A 569 12.55 2.01 18.48
N LYS A 570 11.75 3.05 18.82
CA LYS A 570 11.75 4.33 18.11
C LYS A 570 12.79 5.31 18.61
N ALA A 571 13.35 5.08 19.80
CA ALA A 571 14.32 5.99 20.42
C ALA A 571 15.65 6.01 19.65
N PRO A 572 16.33 7.16 19.55
CA PRO A 572 17.69 7.22 19.03
C PRO A 572 18.66 6.28 19.78
N THR A 573 19.71 5.85 19.09
CA THR A 573 20.75 4.94 19.64
C THR A 573 21.41 5.49 20.90
N HIS A 574 21.65 6.80 20.98
CA HIS A 574 22.24 7.42 22.16
C HIS A 574 21.29 7.36 23.38
N VAL A 575 19.98 7.46 23.19
CA VAL A 575 18.98 7.31 24.27
C VAL A 575 18.95 5.87 24.78
N THR A 576 18.93 4.89 23.88
CA THR A 576 18.92 3.47 24.26
C THR A 576 20.22 3.06 24.95
N CYS A 577 21.36 3.58 24.51
CA CYS A 577 22.67 3.34 25.15
C CYS A 577 22.75 3.87 26.58
N ILE A 578 22.09 4.97 26.91
CA ILE A 578 22.08 5.48 28.29
C ILE A 578 21.18 4.60 29.17
N LEU A 579 20.03 4.14 28.67
CA LEU A 579 19.21 3.16 29.40
C LEU A 579 19.98 1.87 29.70
N LYS A 580 20.90 1.47 28.81
CA LYS A 580 21.83 0.35 29.03
C LYS A 580 22.59 0.49 30.36
N THR A 581 23.20 1.66 30.61
CA THR A 581 24.00 1.90 31.81
C THR A 581 23.19 1.75 33.08
N LEU A 582 21.98 2.30 33.07
CA LEU A 582 21.07 2.21 34.22
C LEU A 582 20.71 0.75 34.54
N VAL A 583 20.52 -0.08 33.52
CA VAL A 583 20.12 -1.49 33.70
C VAL A 583 21.30 -2.41 34.00
N GLU A 584 22.45 -2.18 33.38
CA GLU A 584 23.63 -3.04 33.52
C GLU A 584 24.42 -2.75 34.79
N SER A 585 24.65 -1.47 35.10
CA SER A 585 25.48 -1.06 36.25
C SER A 585 24.70 -0.37 37.36
N GLY A 586 23.42 -0.03 37.16
CA GLY A 586 22.69 0.81 38.11
C GLY A 586 23.21 2.24 38.15
N GLU A 587 23.89 2.70 37.09
CA GLU A 587 24.47 4.04 37.02
C GLU A 587 23.94 4.81 35.82
N MET A 588 23.67 6.10 35.99
CA MET A 588 23.26 6.98 34.89
C MET A 588 23.60 8.42 35.22
N ILE A 589 24.20 9.13 34.27
CA ILE A 589 24.48 10.57 34.40
C ILE A 589 23.29 11.36 33.84
N LEU A 590 22.80 12.32 34.63
CA LEU A 590 21.68 13.18 34.25
C LEU A 590 22.18 14.46 33.56
N SER A 591 21.32 15.05 32.74
CA SER A 591 21.65 16.25 31.96
C SER A 591 22.00 17.47 32.83
N ASP A 592 21.40 17.60 34.02
CA ASP A 592 21.72 18.62 35.02
C ASP A 592 23.02 18.35 35.81
N GLY A 593 23.64 17.18 35.65
CA GLY A 593 24.87 16.79 36.35
C GLY A 593 24.68 16.01 37.64
N ARG A 594 23.43 15.77 38.05
CA ARG A 594 23.18 14.73 39.05
C ARG A 594 23.49 13.34 38.47
N ARG A 595 23.68 12.36 39.35
CA ARG A 595 24.03 11.00 38.94
C ARG A 595 23.23 9.97 39.73
N ILE A 596 22.65 9.03 39.01
CA ILE A 596 22.05 7.83 39.57
C ILE A 596 23.16 6.81 39.80
N VAL A 597 23.19 6.18 40.98
CA VAL A 597 24.17 5.16 41.37
C VAL A 597 23.52 4.05 42.20
N PRO A 598 24.14 2.86 42.30
CA PRO A 598 23.69 1.81 43.21
C PRO A 598 23.59 2.29 44.67
N SER A 599 22.65 1.74 45.44
CA SER A 599 22.44 2.12 46.84
C SER A 599 23.64 1.86 47.75
N ASP A 600 24.50 0.90 47.38
CA ASP A 600 25.73 0.51 48.07
C ASP A 600 26.97 1.26 47.59
N ASP A 601 26.83 2.22 46.66
CA ASP A 601 27.94 3.01 46.15
C ASP A 601 28.58 3.87 47.26
N PRO A 602 29.92 3.90 47.40
CA PRO A 602 30.61 4.71 48.42
C PRO A 602 30.23 6.19 48.43
N ARG A 603 29.84 6.75 47.28
CA ARG A 603 29.42 8.15 47.14
C ARG A 603 28.08 8.44 47.82
N VAL A 604 27.21 7.43 47.93
CA VAL A 604 25.96 7.50 48.69
C VAL A 604 26.28 7.56 50.18
N LEU A 605 27.19 6.69 50.65
CA LEU A 605 27.64 6.68 52.05
C LEU A 605 28.33 8.00 52.44
N ALA A 606 29.09 8.60 51.50
CA ALA A 606 29.74 9.90 51.68
C ALA A 606 28.78 11.10 51.56
N SER A 607 27.49 10.89 51.28
CA SER A 607 26.46 11.94 51.15
C SER A 607 26.85 13.07 50.17
N ILE A 608 27.48 12.71 49.05
CA ILE A 608 27.91 13.69 48.05
C ILE A 608 26.68 14.34 47.40
N PRO A 609 26.61 15.69 47.31
CA PRO A 609 25.48 16.38 46.70
C PRO A 609 25.34 15.99 45.23
N GLY A 610 24.10 15.79 44.78
CA GLY A 610 23.76 15.43 43.40
C GLY A 610 23.81 13.94 43.09
N ILE A 611 24.14 13.08 44.06
CA ILE A 611 24.03 11.62 43.94
C ILE A 611 22.61 11.17 44.29
N ILE A 612 22.04 10.30 43.45
CA ILE A 612 20.71 9.72 43.58
C ILE A 612 20.87 8.21 43.73
N PRO A 613 20.67 7.63 44.93
CA PRO A 613 20.71 6.19 45.10
C PRO A 613 19.50 5.53 44.41
N ILE A 614 19.72 4.43 43.69
CA ILE A 614 18.64 3.61 43.13
C ILE A 614 17.88 2.93 44.27
N HIS A 615 16.56 3.10 44.29
CA HIS A 615 15.70 2.39 45.23
C HIS A 615 15.71 0.87 44.95
N PRO A 616 15.80 -0.02 45.96
CA PRO A 616 15.91 -1.47 45.76
C PRO A 616 14.72 -2.10 45.01
N ASP A 617 13.52 -1.56 45.20
CA ASP A 617 12.30 -1.96 44.48
C ASP A 617 12.21 -1.48 43.03
N PHE A 618 13.11 -0.60 42.57
CA PHE A 618 13.07 -0.09 41.20
C PHE A 618 13.15 -1.23 40.19
N LYS A 619 12.22 -1.23 39.24
CA LYS A 619 12.16 -2.19 38.12
C LYS A 619 11.75 -1.44 36.86
N MET A 620 12.09 -2.04 35.72
CA MET A 620 11.78 -1.47 34.42
C MET A 620 11.11 -2.52 33.54
N ILE A 621 10.05 -2.11 32.85
CA ILE A 621 9.34 -2.90 31.85
C ILE A 621 9.41 -2.13 30.53
N ILE A 622 10.12 -2.67 29.55
CA ILE A 622 10.21 -2.09 28.21
C ILE A 622 9.24 -2.81 27.29
N LEU A 623 8.53 -2.00 26.50
CA LEU A 623 7.62 -2.45 25.46
C LEU A 623 8.22 -2.02 24.12
N ALA A 624 8.45 -3.00 23.24
CA ALA A 624 9.06 -2.78 21.94
C ALA A 624 8.32 -3.54 20.82
N ASN A 625 8.47 -3.05 19.59
CA ASN A 625 7.98 -3.77 18.41
C ASN A 625 8.95 -4.86 17.96
N ARG A 626 8.48 -5.78 17.11
CA ARG A 626 9.34 -6.83 16.54
C ARG A 626 10.50 -6.22 15.75
N PRO A 627 11.73 -6.75 15.85
CA PRO A 627 12.83 -6.34 14.99
C PRO A 627 12.57 -6.74 13.52
N GLY A 628 12.79 -5.83 12.57
CA GLY A 628 12.70 -6.10 11.13
C GLY A 628 11.53 -5.44 10.37
N PHE A 629 11.50 -5.63 9.04
CA PHE A 629 10.53 -5.02 8.11
C PHE A 629 9.08 -5.43 8.42
N PRO A 630 8.07 -4.54 8.33
CA PRO A 630 8.07 -3.19 7.73
C PRO A 630 8.56 -2.06 8.65
N PHE A 631 8.97 -2.35 9.89
CA PHE A 631 9.33 -1.30 10.84
C PHE A 631 10.84 -0.98 10.81
N LEU A 632 11.17 0.23 10.36
CA LEU A 632 12.52 0.82 10.33
C LEU A 632 12.89 1.41 11.71
N GLY A 633 12.74 0.62 12.78
CA GLY A 633 13.19 0.97 14.13
C GLY A 633 14.65 0.58 14.35
N ASN A 634 15.26 1.11 15.42
CA ASN A 634 16.59 0.64 15.84
C ASN A 634 16.46 -0.80 16.36
N ASP A 635 17.46 -1.65 16.11
CA ASP A 635 17.50 -3.01 16.65
C ASP A 635 17.78 -2.98 18.16
N PHE A 636 16.74 -2.64 18.92
CA PHE A 636 16.76 -2.58 20.38
C PHE A 636 17.13 -3.94 20.99
N PHE A 637 16.64 -5.02 20.39
CA PHE A 637 16.92 -6.38 20.87
C PHE A 637 18.37 -6.76 20.65
N GLY A 638 18.94 -6.50 19.46
CA GLY A 638 20.36 -6.69 19.22
C GLY A 638 21.22 -5.91 20.22
N ALA A 639 20.87 -4.64 20.50
CA ALA A 639 21.67 -3.78 21.37
C ALA A 639 21.56 -4.10 22.87
N LEU A 640 20.36 -4.47 23.36
CA LEU A 640 20.04 -4.52 24.80
C LEU A 640 19.27 -5.77 25.24
N GLY A 641 18.84 -6.63 24.31
CA GLY A 641 18.01 -7.79 24.62
C GLY A 641 18.64 -8.74 25.63
N ASP A 642 19.98 -8.82 25.66
CA ASP A 642 20.70 -9.67 26.59
C ASP A 642 20.67 -9.18 28.06
N LEU A 643 20.20 -7.95 28.31
CA LEU A 643 20.03 -7.36 29.65
C LEU A 643 18.63 -7.58 30.24
N PHE A 644 17.64 -7.96 29.43
CA PHE A 644 16.24 -8.03 29.86
C PHE A 644 15.65 -9.44 29.78
N SER A 645 14.63 -9.73 30.59
CA SER A 645 13.85 -10.96 30.46
C SER A 645 12.93 -10.77 29.29
N CYS A 646 13.21 -11.49 28.21
CA CYS A 646 12.55 -11.27 26.93
C CYS A 646 11.30 -12.15 26.84
N HIS A 647 10.17 -11.51 26.57
CA HIS A 647 8.88 -12.16 26.39
C HIS A 647 8.30 -11.76 25.04
N ALA A 648 8.14 -12.75 24.16
CA ALA A 648 7.40 -12.57 22.92
C ALA A 648 5.90 -12.52 23.22
N VAL A 649 5.27 -11.39 22.91
CA VAL A 649 3.81 -11.19 22.98
C VAL A 649 3.26 -11.25 21.57
N ASP A 650 2.37 -12.20 21.34
CA ASP A 650 1.70 -12.38 20.05
C ASP A 650 0.19 -12.20 20.20
N ASN A 651 -0.51 -12.16 19.08
CA ASN A 651 -1.96 -12.24 19.06
C ASN A 651 -2.41 -13.52 19.79
N PRO A 652 -3.56 -13.49 20.49
CA PRO A 652 -4.08 -14.67 21.16
C PRO A 652 -4.37 -15.80 20.16
N SER A 653 -4.25 -17.04 20.60
CA SER A 653 -4.63 -18.23 19.85
C SER A 653 -6.11 -18.12 19.45
N PRO A 654 -6.58 -18.78 18.37
CA PRO A 654 -7.97 -18.68 17.93
C PRO A 654 -8.98 -18.96 19.06
N GLU A 655 -8.67 -19.90 19.95
CA GLU A 655 -9.48 -20.23 21.13
C GLU A 655 -9.46 -19.10 22.18
N SER A 656 -8.28 -18.55 22.47
CA SER A 656 -8.12 -17.43 23.41
C SER A 656 -8.73 -16.14 22.86
N GLU A 657 -8.59 -15.87 21.57
CA GLU A 657 -9.15 -14.69 20.89
C GLU A 657 -10.68 -14.78 20.85
N LEU A 658 -11.25 -15.97 20.57
CA LEU A 658 -12.68 -16.20 20.67
C LEU A 658 -13.22 -15.97 22.09
N SER A 659 -12.53 -16.51 23.11
CA SER A 659 -12.89 -16.29 24.52
C SER A 659 -12.83 -14.81 24.91
N LEU A 660 -11.79 -14.11 24.46
CA LEU A 660 -11.61 -12.68 24.68
C LEU A 660 -12.74 -11.86 24.05
N LEU A 661 -13.04 -12.11 22.78
CA LEU A 661 -14.03 -11.33 22.03
C LEU A 661 -15.46 -11.57 22.53
N LYS A 662 -15.78 -12.79 22.99
CA LYS A 662 -17.06 -13.08 23.66
C LYS A 662 -17.28 -12.23 24.91
N GLN A 663 -16.22 -11.90 25.64
CA GLN A 663 -16.31 -11.05 26.82
C GLN A 663 -16.48 -9.56 26.45
N TYR A 664 -15.91 -9.11 25.33
CA TYR A 664 -16.13 -7.75 24.82
C TYR A 664 -17.49 -7.55 24.14
N GLY A 665 -18.06 -8.59 23.54
CA GLY A 665 -19.34 -8.54 22.83
C GLY A 665 -20.22 -9.75 23.13
N PRO A 666 -20.81 -9.83 24.33
CA PRO A 666 -21.65 -10.96 24.73
C PRO A 666 -22.91 -11.13 23.86
N ASP A 667 -23.44 -10.04 23.30
CA ASP A 667 -24.64 -10.05 22.45
C ASP A 667 -24.32 -10.26 20.96
N VAL A 668 -23.03 -10.21 20.59
CA VAL A 668 -22.60 -10.45 19.21
C VAL A 668 -22.66 -11.96 18.93
N PRO A 669 -23.33 -12.41 17.85
CA PRO A 669 -23.46 -13.83 17.56
C PRO A 669 -22.09 -14.53 17.48
N VAL A 670 -21.92 -15.64 18.21
CA VAL A 670 -20.64 -16.39 18.28
C VAL A 670 -20.11 -16.75 16.89
N LYS A 671 -21.01 -17.09 15.94
CA LYS A 671 -20.65 -17.38 14.55
C LYS A 671 -20.00 -16.19 13.83
N VAL A 672 -20.38 -14.96 14.15
CA VAL A 672 -19.77 -13.74 13.59
C VAL A 672 -18.36 -13.57 14.15
N ILE A 673 -18.19 -13.75 15.45
CA ILE A 673 -16.88 -13.70 16.12
C ILE A 673 -15.94 -14.77 15.55
N GLU A 674 -16.41 -16.01 15.36
CA GLU A 674 -15.64 -17.09 14.75
C GLU A 674 -15.17 -16.77 13.32
N ARG A 675 -16.03 -16.13 12.51
CA ARG A 675 -15.66 -15.67 11.15
C ARG A 675 -14.57 -14.61 11.20
N LEU A 676 -14.68 -13.65 12.12
CA LEU A 676 -13.67 -12.61 12.32
C LEU A 676 -12.33 -13.19 12.75
N VAL A 677 -12.31 -14.08 13.75
CA VAL A 677 -11.06 -14.74 14.21
C VAL A 677 -10.39 -15.51 13.08
N LYS A 678 -11.15 -16.27 12.29
CA LYS A 678 -10.60 -17.02 11.14
C LYS A 678 -10.07 -16.10 10.04
N ALA A 679 -10.83 -15.07 9.68
CA ALA A 679 -10.44 -14.12 8.64
C ALA A 679 -9.17 -13.35 9.01
N PHE A 680 -9.15 -12.75 10.20
CA PHE A 680 -7.98 -12.00 10.67
C PHE A 680 -6.77 -12.92 10.95
N GLY A 681 -7.00 -14.16 11.35
CA GLY A 681 -5.94 -15.18 11.43
C GLY A 681 -5.27 -15.45 10.08
N GLU A 682 -6.04 -15.60 9.00
CA GLU A 682 -5.48 -15.77 7.65
C GLU A 682 -4.77 -14.51 7.15
N LEU A 683 -5.31 -13.32 7.44
CA LEU A 683 -4.67 -12.05 7.07
C LEU A 683 -3.31 -11.86 7.77
N ARG A 684 -3.19 -12.25 9.04
CA ARG A 684 -1.91 -12.22 9.78
C ARG A 684 -0.87 -13.14 9.14
N ILE A 685 -1.26 -14.36 8.74
CA ILE A 685 -0.37 -15.29 8.03
C ILE A 685 0.09 -14.70 6.70
N LYS A 686 -0.82 -14.11 5.92
CA LYS A 686 -0.48 -13.42 4.66
C LYS A 686 0.45 -12.24 4.89
N ALA A 687 0.30 -11.50 6.00
CA ALA A 687 1.23 -10.42 6.37
C ALA A 687 2.62 -10.94 6.73
N ASP A 688 2.73 -12.05 7.47
CA ASP A 688 4.02 -12.68 7.78
C ASP A 688 4.72 -13.25 6.53
N GLN A 689 3.95 -13.59 5.49
CA GLN A 689 4.47 -13.98 4.16
C GLN A 689 4.81 -12.79 3.26
N GLY A 690 4.54 -11.56 3.69
CA GLY A 690 4.77 -10.34 2.91
C GLY A 690 3.74 -10.07 1.81
N LEU A 691 2.64 -10.83 1.75
CA LEU A 691 1.55 -10.60 0.78
C LEU A 691 0.66 -9.41 1.16
N VAL A 692 0.64 -9.05 2.45
CA VAL A 692 -0.06 -7.89 3.00
C VAL A 692 0.93 -7.07 3.81
N GLN A 693 0.93 -5.75 3.64
CA GLN A 693 1.91 -4.88 4.31
C GLN A 693 1.62 -4.72 5.81
N TYR A 694 0.34 -4.65 6.19
CA TYR A 694 -0.09 -4.39 7.56
C TYR A 694 -0.53 -5.68 8.29
N PRO A 695 0.10 -6.05 9.42
CA PRO A 695 -0.33 -7.19 10.22
C PRO A 695 -1.51 -6.80 11.13
N TYR A 696 -2.73 -7.14 10.71
CA TYR A 696 -3.94 -6.82 11.48
C TYR A 696 -3.91 -7.46 12.88
N SER A 697 -4.02 -6.64 13.91
CA SER A 697 -3.93 -6.98 15.31
C SER A 697 -5.28 -7.36 15.94
N THR A 698 -5.24 -8.05 17.08
CA THR A 698 -6.44 -8.32 17.89
C THR A 698 -7.18 -7.05 18.31
N ARG A 699 -6.47 -5.91 18.45
CA ARG A 699 -7.11 -4.61 18.77
C ARG A 699 -8.16 -4.21 17.73
N GLU A 700 -7.89 -4.42 16.45
CA GLU A 700 -8.87 -4.08 15.41
C GLU A 700 -10.11 -4.97 15.48
N VAL A 701 -9.94 -6.28 15.75
CA VAL A 701 -11.06 -7.20 15.93
C VAL A 701 -11.88 -6.86 17.18
N VAL A 702 -11.22 -6.49 18.29
CA VAL A 702 -11.90 -6.02 19.51
C VAL A 702 -12.71 -4.76 19.23
N ASN A 703 -12.19 -3.82 18.43
CA ASN A 703 -12.92 -2.62 18.05
C ASN A 703 -14.15 -2.95 17.19
N ILE A 704 -14.03 -3.87 16.23
CA ILE A 704 -15.17 -4.35 15.42
C ILE A 704 -16.24 -4.98 16.32
N VAL A 705 -15.86 -5.87 17.23
CA VAL A 705 -16.81 -6.56 18.13
C VAL A 705 -17.46 -5.60 19.11
N ARG A 706 -16.70 -4.64 19.68
CA ARG A 706 -17.25 -3.60 20.55
C ARG A 706 -18.26 -2.72 19.81
N HIS A 707 -17.95 -2.38 18.56
CA HIS A 707 -18.86 -1.60 17.71
C HIS A 707 -20.14 -2.38 17.41
N LEU A 708 -20.06 -3.67 17.08
CA LEU A 708 -21.24 -4.52 16.86
C LEU A 708 -22.08 -4.73 18.13
N GLN A 709 -21.42 -4.77 19.30
CA GLN A 709 -22.08 -4.85 20.59
C GLN A 709 -22.89 -3.58 20.88
N GLU A 710 -22.34 -2.40 20.58
CA GLU A 710 -22.99 -1.11 20.79
C GLU A 710 -24.06 -0.81 19.71
N PHE A 711 -23.81 -1.21 18.46
CA PHE A 711 -24.65 -0.94 17.30
C PHE A 711 -25.15 -2.24 16.64
N GLN A 712 -26.05 -2.95 17.32
CA GLN A 712 -26.56 -4.27 16.90
C GLN A 712 -27.29 -4.29 15.53
N GLY A 713 -27.69 -3.12 15.01
CA GLY A 713 -28.35 -2.98 13.70
C GLY A 713 -27.41 -2.78 12.51
N GLU A 714 -26.11 -2.58 12.75
CA GLU A 714 -25.15 -2.31 11.69
C GLU A 714 -24.61 -3.61 11.05
N SER A 715 -24.40 -3.60 9.73
CA SER A 715 -23.90 -4.78 9.04
C SER A 715 -22.41 -4.99 9.31
N LEU A 716 -22.00 -6.26 9.51
CA LEU A 716 -20.59 -6.66 9.66
C LEU A 716 -19.70 -6.09 8.54
N SER A 717 -20.21 -6.05 7.31
CA SER A 717 -19.53 -5.49 6.15
C SER A 717 -19.23 -3.99 6.26
N SER A 718 -20.09 -3.21 6.91
CA SER A 718 -19.89 -1.77 7.11
C SER A 718 -18.75 -1.53 8.11
N VAL A 719 -18.81 -2.20 9.25
CA VAL A 719 -17.84 -2.05 10.35
C VAL A 719 -16.44 -2.50 9.92
N VAL A 720 -16.37 -3.63 9.21
CA VAL A 720 -15.10 -4.20 8.73
C VAL A 720 -14.46 -3.29 7.68
N ARG A 721 -15.24 -2.59 6.85
CA ARG A 721 -14.73 -1.64 5.85
C ARG A 721 -13.96 -0.48 6.46
N ASN A 722 -14.45 0.07 7.56
CA ASN A 722 -13.80 1.20 8.24
C ASN A 722 -12.38 0.84 8.73
N VAL A 723 -12.10 -0.45 8.99
CA VAL A 723 -10.77 -0.92 9.42
C VAL A 723 -9.79 -0.99 8.23
N PHE A 724 -10.27 -1.35 7.04
CA PHE A 724 -9.43 -1.61 5.85
C PHE A 724 -9.30 -0.41 4.90
N ASP A 725 -9.94 0.72 5.19
CA ASP A 725 -9.93 1.90 4.31
C ASP A 725 -8.52 2.50 4.08
N PHE A 726 -7.57 2.25 4.98
CA PHE A 726 -6.17 2.71 4.86
C PHE A 726 -5.36 1.91 3.82
N ASP A 727 -5.70 0.64 3.57
CA ASP A 727 -4.98 -0.25 2.63
C ASP A 727 -5.51 -0.12 1.18
N ARG A 728 -6.47 0.77 0.96
CA ARG A 728 -7.14 1.00 -0.33
C ARG A 728 -6.22 1.53 -1.44
N TYR A 729 -5.04 2.03 -1.09
CA TYR A 729 -4.09 2.59 -2.06
C TYR A 729 -3.29 1.52 -2.82
N SER A 730 -3.30 0.27 -2.37
CA SER A 730 -2.71 -0.85 -3.10
C SER A 730 -3.80 -1.78 -3.63
N ARG A 731 -3.95 -1.81 -4.95
CA ARG A 731 -4.95 -2.66 -5.63
C ARG A 731 -4.72 -4.15 -5.35
N GLU A 732 -3.46 -4.57 -5.33
CA GLU A 732 -3.06 -5.97 -5.06
C GLU A 732 -3.41 -6.39 -3.62
N VAL A 733 -3.16 -5.50 -2.65
CA VAL A 733 -3.53 -5.73 -1.24
C VAL A 733 -5.06 -5.74 -1.09
N GLN A 734 -5.76 -4.82 -1.75
CA GLN A 734 -7.22 -4.75 -1.71
C GLN A 734 -7.89 -6.01 -2.27
N GLU A 735 -7.41 -6.54 -3.41
CA GLU A 735 -7.91 -7.79 -3.99
C GLU A 735 -7.69 -8.97 -3.03
N THR A 736 -6.50 -9.04 -2.41
CA THR A 736 -6.14 -10.06 -1.41
C THR A 736 -7.03 -9.98 -0.15
N LEU A 737 -7.34 -8.77 0.32
CA LEU A 737 -8.22 -8.54 1.48
C LEU A 737 -9.66 -8.97 1.18
N ILE A 738 -10.21 -8.57 0.03
CA ILE A 738 -11.58 -8.91 -0.37
C ILE A 738 -11.70 -10.43 -0.54
N GLU A 739 -10.72 -11.09 -1.18
CA GLU A 739 -10.70 -12.53 -1.35
C GLU A 739 -10.73 -13.27 0.00
N THR A 740 -9.86 -12.88 0.95
CA THR A 740 -9.82 -13.51 2.27
C THR A 740 -11.11 -13.27 3.06
N LEU A 741 -11.67 -12.06 3.04
CA LEU A 741 -12.92 -11.76 3.75
C LEU A 741 -14.12 -12.51 3.16
N HIS A 742 -14.21 -12.61 1.83
CA HIS A 742 -15.24 -13.40 1.14
C HIS A 742 -15.13 -14.89 1.43
N LYS A 743 -13.92 -15.45 1.44
CA LYS A 743 -13.65 -16.86 1.79
C LYS A 743 -14.20 -17.23 3.18
N HIS A 744 -14.16 -16.30 4.13
CA HIS A 744 -14.68 -16.48 5.49
C HIS A 744 -16.11 -15.94 5.70
N GLY A 745 -16.81 -15.57 4.63
CA GLY A 745 -18.23 -15.18 4.67
C GLY A 745 -18.51 -13.77 5.19
N ILE A 746 -17.58 -12.84 4.96
CA ILE A 746 -17.70 -11.40 5.26
C ILE A 746 -17.74 -10.63 3.92
N PRO A 747 -18.90 -10.18 3.45
CA PRO A 747 -19.01 -9.50 2.15
C PRO A 747 -18.44 -8.08 2.20
N MET A 748 -17.52 -7.72 1.31
CA MET A 748 -16.87 -6.40 1.25
C MET A 748 -16.89 -5.84 -0.17
N GLY A 749 -17.49 -4.66 -0.37
CA GLY A 749 -17.62 -4.00 -1.68
C GLY A 749 -18.97 -4.24 -2.39
N ALA A 750 -19.16 -3.55 -3.52
CA ALA A 750 -20.42 -3.59 -4.28
C ALA A 750 -20.68 -5.00 -4.80
N ASN A 751 -21.87 -5.50 -4.47
CA ASN A 751 -22.34 -6.83 -4.85
C ASN A 751 -22.62 -6.86 -6.38
N PRO A 752 -22.16 -7.88 -7.13
CA PRO A 752 -22.57 -8.11 -8.52
C PRO A 752 -24.09 -8.12 -8.73
N SER A 753 -24.88 -8.23 -7.65
CA SER A 753 -26.34 -8.21 -7.64
C SER A 753 -27.01 -6.89 -8.08
N ASN A 754 -26.29 -5.77 -8.17
CA ASN A 754 -26.87 -4.47 -8.54
C ASN A 754 -26.61 -4.04 -10.00
N ILE A 755 -26.02 -4.94 -10.81
CA ILE A 755 -25.83 -4.77 -12.26
C ILE A 755 -26.80 -5.72 -12.96
N ASN A 756 -27.83 -5.16 -13.60
CA ASN A 756 -28.89 -5.90 -14.28
C ASN A 756 -28.76 -5.71 -15.80
N LEU A 757 -27.70 -6.25 -16.40
CA LEU A 757 -27.50 -6.23 -17.86
C LEU A 757 -28.05 -7.51 -18.51
N ALA A 758 -28.52 -7.39 -19.75
CA ALA A 758 -29.02 -8.51 -20.55
C ALA A 758 -27.89 -9.52 -20.87
N LYS A 759 -28.19 -10.82 -20.77
CA LYS A 759 -27.24 -11.90 -21.09
C LYS A 759 -26.91 -11.93 -22.58
N GLU A 760 -25.64 -12.12 -22.90
CA GLU A 760 -25.13 -12.17 -24.28
C GLU A 760 -25.07 -13.60 -24.85
N ARG A 761 -25.35 -13.74 -26.14
CA ARG A 761 -25.15 -15.00 -26.90
C ARG A 761 -24.26 -14.77 -28.11
N GLN A 762 -23.25 -15.62 -28.31
CA GLN A 762 -22.45 -15.64 -29.54
C GLN A 762 -23.21 -16.31 -30.70
N LYS A 763 -23.24 -15.68 -31.88
CA LYS A 763 -23.79 -16.26 -33.12
C LYS A 763 -22.86 -16.02 -34.31
N LYS A 764 -22.44 -17.09 -34.98
CA LYS A 764 -21.63 -17.01 -36.22
C LYS A 764 -22.52 -16.60 -37.40
N GLY A 765 -22.07 -15.62 -38.20
CA GLY A 765 -22.69 -15.25 -39.48
C GLY A 765 -22.32 -16.26 -40.58
N THR A 766 -23.22 -16.49 -41.53
CA THR A 766 -23.03 -17.46 -42.64
C THR A 766 -22.87 -16.72 -43.98
N ARG A 767 -21.90 -17.15 -44.81
CA ARG A 767 -21.58 -16.57 -46.13
C ARG A 767 -22.26 -17.38 -47.26
N CYS A 768 -22.88 -16.71 -48.24
CA CYS A 768 -23.48 -17.35 -49.43
C CYS A 768 -23.02 -16.67 -50.74
N HIS A 769 -22.78 -17.46 -51.80
CA HIS A 769 -22.42 -17.01 -53.16
C HIS A 769 -23.51 -17.39 -54.20
N LEU A 770 -23.69 -16.59 -55.27
CA LEU A 770 -24.71 -16.81 -56.33
C LEU A 770 -24.11 -16.70 -57.76
N CYS A 771 -24.44 -17.66 -58.66
CA CYS A 771 -24.11 -17.74 -60.10
C CYS A 771 -25.35 -18.19 -60.95
N ALA A 772 -25.34 -18.01 -62.29
CA ALA A 772 -26.50 -17.70 -63.18
C ALA A 772 -27.12 -18.78 -64.14
N LEU A 773 -28.39 -18.52 -64.58
CA LEU A 773 -29.12 -18.71 -65.89
C LEU A 773 -29.96 -19.96 -66.38
N ASP A 774 -31.01 -19.62 -67.20
CA ASP A 774 -31.94 -20.32 -68.18
C ASP A 774 -33.18 -21.15 -67.71
N SER A 775 -34.40 -21.20 -68.33
CA SER A 775 -35.15 -20.50 -69.41
C SER A 775 -36.67 -20.92 -69.45
N SER A 776 -37.55 -20.10 -70.06
CA SER A 776 -38.81 -20.44 -70.82
C SER A 776 -40.27 -20.22 -70.27
N HIS A 777 -41.07 -19.54 -71.13
CA HIS A 777 -42.56 -19.55 -71.39
C HIS A 777 -43.58 -18.56 -70.74
N CYS A 778 -44.64 -18.25 -71.53
CA CYS A 778 -45.41 -16.99 -71.67
C CYS A 778 -46.90 -17.00 -71.22
N PHE A 779 -47.42 -15.77 -70.96
CA PHE A 779 -48.78 -15.11 -70.92
C PHE A 779 -50.04 -15.74 -71.63
N PRO A 780 -51.33 -15.37 -71.28
CA PRO A 780 -51.98 -14.10 -71.69
C PRO A 780 -53.16 -13.45 -70.87
N LEU A 781 -53.20 -12.09 -70.94
CA LEU A 781 -54.25 -11.06 -71.24
C LEU A 781 -55.77 -11.17 -70.94
N SER A 782 -56.38 -10.03 -70.51
CA SER A 782 -57.43 -9.20 -71.21
C SER A 782 -58.05 -8.13 -70.26
N GLN A 783 -58.06 -6.81 -70.57
CA GLN A 783 -59.04 -5.92 -71.27
C GLN A 783 -60.33 -5.63 -70.46
N ASP A 784 -60.86 -4.41 -70.26
CA ASP A 784 -61.13 -3.26 -71.16
C ASP A 784 -61.46 -1.96 -70.36
N SER A 785 -60.94 -0.75 -70.70
CA SER A 785 -61.55 0.43 -71.40
C SER A 785 -62.61 1.25 -70.59
N ARG A 786 -62.72 2.61 -70.53
CA ARG A 786 -62.56 3.73 -71.49
C ARG A 786 -62.33 5.14 -70.85
N PHE A 787 -61.49 5.93 -71.53
CA PHE A 787 -61.30 7.37 -71.80
C PHE A 787 -61.95 8.57 -71.06
N LEU A 788 -61.10 9.57 -70.78
CA LEU A 788 -61.30 11.04 -70.87
C LEU A 788 -60.06 11.64 -71.56
N GLN A 789 -60.23 12.73 -72.32
CA GLN A 789 -59.26 13.30 -73.29
C GLN A 789 -58.03 14.01 -72.65
N TRP A 790 -56.86 13.75 -73.23
CA TRP A 790 -55.57 14.40 -72.93
C TRP A 790 -54.86 14.81 -74.22
N SER A 791 -54.03 15.85 -74.20
CA SER A 791 -53.16 16.21 -75.33
C SER A 791 -51.88 15.35 -75.32
N THR A 792 -51.71 14.53 -76.35
CA THR A 792 -50.56 13.61 -76.52
C THR A 792 -49.30 14.37 -76.90
N LEU A 793 -48.24 14.24 -76.08
CA LEU A 793 -46.94 14.91 -76.33
C LEU A 793 -45.89 13.99 -77.00
N GLY A 794 -46.18 12.68 -77.17
CA GLY A 794 -45.32 11.72 -77.88
C GLY A 794 -45.42 10.28 -77.33
N SER A 795 -44.81 9.30 -78.01
CA SER A 795 -44.73 7.88 -77.62
C SER A 795 -43.28 7.36 -77.59
N TRP A 796 -42.90 6.53 -76.59
CA TRP A 796 -41.48 6.19 -76.25
C TRP A 796 -41.19 4.70 -76.07
N THR A 797 -40.12 4.11 -76.66
CA THR A 797 -39.81 2.66 -76.93
C THR A 797 -39.00 1.85 -75.87
N THR A 798 -39.29 0.53 -75.63
CA THR A 798 -38.73 -0.34 -74.51
C THR A 798 -38.08 -1.74 -74.85
N LEU A 799 -36.75 -1.90 -74.99
CA LEU A 799 -35.94 -3.16 -75.02
C LEU A 799 -36.46 -4.60 -74.64
N HIS A 800 -36.92 -5.50 -75.53
CA HIS A 800 -36.99 -6.96 -75.24
C HIS A 800 -35.94 -7.77 -76.05
N SER A 801 -35.72 -9.06 -75.75
CA SER A 801 -34.97 -9.98 -76.64
C SER A 801 -35.59 -10.12 -78.04
N GLN A 802 -36.74 -9.48 -78.29
CA GLN A 802 -37.38 -9.25 -79.58
C GLN A 802 -37.62 -7.75 -79.93
N GLY A 803 -37.02 -6.78 -79.23
CA GLY A 803 -37.07 -5.33 -79.57
C GLY A 803 -37.95 -4.44 -78.67
N PRO A 804 -37.91 -3.08 -78.82
CA PRO A 804 -38.47 -2.16 -77.83
C PRO A 804 -40.01 -1.88 -77.82
N THR A 805 -40.77 -1.86 -76.69
CA THR A 805 -42.25 -1.57 -76.59
C THR A 805 -42.61 -0.15 -76.09
N GLN A 806 -43.59 0.62 -76.60
CA GLN A 806 -43.75 2.03 -76.15
C GLN A 806 -44.69 2.31 -74.94
N VAL A 807 -44.35 3.24 -74.00
CA VAL A 807 -45.25 3.69 -72.89
C VAL A 807 -45.82 5.11 -73.15
N PRO A 808 -47.15 5.31 -73.14
CA PRO A 808 -47.77 6.63 -73.35
C PRO A 808 -47.74 7.51 -72.09
N VAL A 809 -47.48 8.82 -72.27
CA VAL A 809 -47.38 9.83 -71.19
C VAL A 809 -48.19 11.10 -71.53
N GLU A 810 -48.91 11.63 -70.54
CA GLU A 810 -49.81 12.81 -70.66
C GLU A 810 -49.46 13.88 -69.60
N GLN A 811 -49.51 15.19 -69.92
CA GLN A 811 -49.14 16.28 -68.99
C GLN A 811 -50.35 17.16 -68.61
N ARG A 812 -50.43 17.60 -67.33
CA ARG A 812 -51.44 18.53 -66.78
C ARG A 812 -50.86 19.54 -65.78
N TYR A 813 -51.51 20.68 -65.55
CA TYR A 813 -51.09 21.72 -64.57
C TYR A 813 -52.06 21.82 -63.37
N LEU A 814 -51.55 22.12 -62.17
CA LEU A 814 -52.29 22.06 -60.88
C LEU A 814 -52.48 23.44 -60.22
N ARG A 815 -53.60 23.66 -59.50
CA ARG A 815 -53.90 24.89 -58.72
C ARG A 815 -53.87 24.65 -57.19
N PRO A 816 -53.06 25.39 -56.38
CA PRO A 816 -52.94 25.16 -54.93
C PRO A 816 -54.03 25.83 -54.06
N LYS A 817 -54.27 25.30 -52.84
CA LYS A 817 -55.13 25.83 -51.75
C LYS A 817 -54.30 26.29 -50.52
N PRO A 818 -54.82 27.17 -49.63
CA PRO A 818 -54.05 27.74 -48.49
C PRO A 818 -53.82 26.76 -47.32
N ALA A 819 -52.76 27.00 -46.53
CA ALA A 819 -52.22 26.10 -45.50
C ALA A 819 -52.95 26.13 -44.13
N VAL A 820 -52.91 25.00 -43.40
CA VAL A 820 -53.52 24.81 -42.06
C VAL A 820 -52.45 24.82 -40.95
N ALA A 821 -52.67 25.57 -39.86
CA ALA A 821 -51.74 25.70 -38.72
C ALA A 821 -51.96 24.62 -37.64
N LEU A 822 -50.88 24.01 -37.12
CA LEU A 822 -50.92 23.07 -35.99
C LEU A 822 -50.68 23.79 -34.65
N ARG A 823 -51.41 23.40 -33.60
CA ARG A 823 -51.17 23.87 -32.22
C ARG A 823 -50.03 23.09 -31.58
N ARG A 824 -49.05 23.79 -30.98
CA ARG A 824 -47.91 23.23 -30.24
C ARG A 824 -48.13 23.44 -28.74
N TYR A 825 -47.99 22.39 -27.94
CA TYR A 825 -47.97 22.48 -26.47
C TYR A 825 -46.55 22.15 -25.99
N GLN A 826 -46.03 22.91 -25.03
CA GLN A 826 -44.76 22.64 -24.34
C GLN A 826 -45.07 22.32 -22.89
N HIS A 827 -44.66 21.14 -22.43
CA HIS A 827 -44.75 20.71 -21.03
C HIS A 827 -43.36 20.32 -20.54
N ASN A 828 -43.01 20.76 -19.33
CA ASN A 828 -41.84 20.25 -18.62
C ASN A 828 -42.21 18.89 -18.02
N LEU A 829 -41.47 17.84 -18.36
CA LEU A 829 -41.67 16.49 -17.86
C LEU A 829 -40.58 16.16 -16.86
N ASP A 830 -40.96 15.54 -15.74
CA ASP A 830 -40.00 15.07 -14.75
C ASP A 830 -39.23 13.87 -15.31
N ARG A 831 -37.90 14.02 -15.36
CA ARG A 831 -36.98 12.95 -15.72
C ARG A 831 -36.76 12.07 -14.49
N VAL A 832 -37.03 10.77 -14.62
CA VAL A 832 -36.67 9.79 -13.59
C VAL A 832 -35.40 9.05 -14.03
N GLU A 833 -34.34 9.14 -13.22
CA GLU A 833 -33.09 8.42 -13.46
C GLU A 833 -33.27 6.93 -13.11
N ALA A 834 -33.30 6.08 -14.14
CA ALA A 834 -33.51 4.63 -13.97
C ALA A 834 -32.32 3.96 -13.27
N ARG A 835 -31.13 4.56 -13.36
CA ARG A 835 -29.89 4.08 -12.74
C ARG A 835 -29.70 4.54 -11.29
N ALA A 836 -30.68 5.18 -10.66
CA ALA A 836 -30.50 5.69 -9.29
C ALA A 836 -30.18 4.59 -8.25
N THR A 837 -30.69 3.37 -8.45
CA THR A 837 -30.54 2.26 -7.48
C THR A 837 -29.84 1.02 -8.04
N SER A 838 -29.95 0.76 -9.34
CA SER A 838 -29.27 -0.36 -10.04
C SER A 838 -28.85 0.03 -11.44
N PHE A 839 -27.67 -0.40 -11.87
CA PHE A 839 -27.19 -0.12 -13.22
C PHE A 839 -27.84 -1.07 -14.24
N SER A 840 -28.45 -0.51 -15.29
CA SER A 840 -29.05 -1.25 -16.42
C SER A 840 -28.92 -0.46 -17.72
N GLU A 841 -29.27 -1.07 -18.86
CA GLU A 841 -29.27 -0.42 -20.18
C GLU A 841 -30.25 0.75 -20.28
N MET A 842 -31.27 0.83 -19.41
CA MET A 842 -32.17 2.00 -19.33
C MET A 842 -31.48 3.12 -18.55
N GLN A 843 -31.31 4.28 -19.20
CA GLN A 843 -30.71 5.46 -18.56
C GLN A 843 -31.74 6.21 -17.73
N SER A 844 -32.85 6.59 -18.36
CA SER A 844 -33.91 7.38 -17.75
C SER A 844 -35.24 7.20 -18.47
N TYR A 845 -36.32 7.60 -17.82
CA TYR A 845 -37.65 7.59 -18.41
C TYR A 845 -38.48 8.80 -17.99
N TRP A 846 -39.49 9.11 -18.80
CA TRP A 846 -40.46 10.17 -18.60
C TRP A 846 -41.87 9.62 -18.81
N SER A 847 -42.83 10.14 -18.06
CA SER A 847 -44.25 9.86 -18.29
C SER A 847 -44.91 11.09 -18.90
N VAL A 848 -45.42 10.96 -20.12
CA VAL A 848 -46.17 12.04 -20.78
C VAL A 848 -47.60 12.05 -20.24
N PRO A 849 -48.07 13.16 -19.64
CA PRO A 849 -49.41 13.25 -19.07
C PRO A 849 -50.44 13.39 -20.19
N PHE A 850 -50.94 12.26 -20.70
CA PHE A 850 -52.09 12.25 -21.61
C PHE A 850 -53.39 12.23 -20.79
N HIS A 851 -54.27 13.21 -21.00
CA HIS A 851 -55.61 13.24 -20.40
C HIS A 851 -56.66 12.71 -21.39
N GLY A 852 -57.53 11.79 -20.94
CA GLY A 852 -58.68 11.28 -21.70
C GLY A 852 -58.35 10.22 -22.77
N ASN A 853 -59.17 10.13 -23.83
CA ASN A 853 -59.05 9.15 -24.91
C ASN A 853 -57.92 9.45 -25.93
N SER A 854 -56.74 9.84 -25.45
CA SER A 854 -55.60 10.14 -26.34
C SER A 854 -54.66 8.94 -26.44
N ILE A 855 -54.27 8.57 -27.66
CA ILE A 855 -53.30 7.51 -27.95
C ILE A 855 -52.06 8.08 -28.62
N ILE A 856 -50.90 7.45 -28.45
CA ILE A 856 -49.69 7.86 -29.17
C ILE A 856 -49.81 7.43 -30.63
N ALA A 857 -49.48 8.33 -31.56
CA ALA A 857 -49.55 8.08 -32.99
C ALA A 857 -48.19 8.16 -33.68
N GLY A 858 -47.15 8.65 -33.00
CA GLY A 858 -45.81 8.73 -33.58
C GLY A 858 -44.72 9.20 -32.62
N LEU A 859 -43.49 8.81 -32.96
CA LEU A 859 -42.24 9.20 -32.29
C LEU A 859 -41.24 9.66 -33.36
N THR A 860 -40.56 10.78 -33.10
CA THR A 860 -39.47 11.28 -33.94
C THR A 860 -38.40 11.97 -33.09
N VAL A 861 -37.16 11.96 -33.56
CA VAL A 861 -36.01 12.57 -32.88
C VAL A 861 -35.34 13.56 -33.83
N SER A 862 -35.16 14.79 -33.37
CA SER A 862 -34.46 15.85 -34.09
C SER A 862 -32.94 15.65 -34.03
N LYS A 863 -32.22 16.11 -35.06
CA LYS A 863 -30.75 16.16 -35.08
C LYS A 863 -30.13 16.97 -33.91
N ILE A 864 -30.93 17.80 -33.23
CA ILE A 864 -30.51 18.65 -32.11
C ILE A 864 -31.01 18.08 -30.76
N LYS A 865 -31.00 16.75 -30.59
CA LYS A 865 -31.34 16.05 -29.33
C LYS A 865 -32.77 16.26 -28.77
N HIS A 866 -33.73 16.74 -29.58
CA HIS A 866 -35.13 16.87 -29.13
C HIS A 866 -35.98 15.67 -29.53
N ILE A 867 -36.67 15.05 -28.56
CA ILE A 867 -37.64 13.97 -28.77
C ILE A 867 -39.03 14.60 -28.95
N ALA A 868 -39.73 14.27 -30.02
CA ALA A 868 -41.11 14.68 -30.25
C ALA A 868 -42.03 13.46 -30.32
N VAL A 869 -43.06 13.45 -29.46
CA VAL A 869 -44.11 12.43 -29.41
C VAL A 869 -45.41 13.08 -29.85
N ALA A 870 -46.11 12.45 -30.79
CA ALA A 870 -47.42 12.91 -31.22
C ALA A 870 -48.53 12.05 -30.61
N GLY A 871 -49.52 12.71 -30.02
CA GLY A 871 -50.75 12.09 -29.57
C GLY A 871 -51.91 12.37 -30.54
N HIS A 872 -52.80 11.40 -30.70
CA HIS A 872 -54.08 11.54 -31.38
C HIS A 872 -55.21 11.41 -30.36
N ARG A 873 -56.16 12.34 -30.35
CA ARG A 873 -57.30 12.34 -29.43
C ARG A 873 -58.51 11.73 -30.14
N LEU A 874 -59.01 10.61 -29.62
CA LEU A 874 -60.17 9.91 -30.19
C LEU A 874 -61.45 10.73 -29.96
N GLY A 875 -62.31 10.80 -30.99
CA GLY A 875 -63.57 11.53 -30.93
C GLY A 875 -64.68 10.73 -30.22
N ALA A 876 -65.72 11.41 -29.73
CA ALA A 876 -66.82 10.79 -28.97
C ALA A 876 -67.70 9.78 -29.77
N GLY A 877 -67.40 9.55 -31.06
CA GLY A 877 -68.10 8.59 -31.93
C GLY A 877 -67.29 7.33 -32.28
N ASP A 878 -66.00 7.25 -31.93
CA ASP A 878 -65.14 6.12 -32.31
C ASP A 878 -65.33 4.94 -31.34
N LYS A 879 -66.38 4.13 -31.55
CA LYS A 879 -66.69 3.03 -30.62
C LYS A 879 -65.74 1.83 -30.69
N HIS A 880 -64.92 1.69 -31.72
CA HIS A 880 -63.73 0.84 -31.73
C HIS A 880 -62.80 1.34 -32.85
N PRO A 881 -61.65 1.96 -32.55
CA PRO A 881 -60.70 2.30 -33.60
C PRO A 881 -60.19 1.00 -34.24
N SER A 882 -60.26 0.89 -35.56
CA SER A 882 -59.62 -0.22 -36.26
C SER A 882 -58.11 -0.20 -35.96
N PRO A 883 -57.40 -1.35 -35.95
CA PRO A 883 -55.95 -1.42 -35.69
C PRO A 883 -55.10 -0.56 -36.64
N ILE A 884 -55.72 -0.01 -37.69
CA ILE A 884 -55.16 0.86 -38.71
C ILE A 884 -54.68 2.21 -38.10
N HIS A 885 -55.27 2.69 -37.00
CA HIS A 885 -54.82 3.96 -36.40
C HIS A 885 -53.50 3.88 -35.63
N TRP A 886 -53.10 2.69 -35.14
CA TRP A 886 -51.75 2.45 -34.58
C TRP A 886 -50.72 2.10 -35.67
N GLN A 887 -51.15 1.90 -36.93
CA GLN A 887 -50.25 1.68 -38.07
C GLN A 887 -49.64 2.97 -38.62
N ALA A 888 -49.88 4.12 -37.98
CA ALA A 888 -49.23 5.38 -38.31
C ALA A 888 -47.70 5.22 -38.20
N THR A 889 -47.11 5.15 -39.38
CA THR A 889 -45.69 5.27 -39.67
C THR A 889 -45.10 6.49 -38.95
N SER A 890 -43.79 6.45 -38.71
CA SER A 890 -43.00 7.58 -38.17
C SER A 890 -43.54 8.96 -38.57
N ILE A 891 -43.42 9.96 -37.69
CA ILE A 891 -43.60 11.37 -38.07
C ILE A 891 -42.23 11.97 -38.41
N PRO A 892 -41.68 11.79 -39.62
CA PRO A 892 -41.12 12.91 -40.36
C PRO A 892 -42.30 13.71 -40.95
N LEU A 893 -42.04 14.70 -41.81
CA LEU A 893 -43.05 15.43 -42.60
C LEU A 893 -44.15 14.58 -43.31
N GLN A 894 -44.01 13.25 -43.30
CA GLN A 894 -44.84 12.21 -43.90
C GLN A 894 -46.33 12.27 -43.51
N SER A 895 -46.70 12.52 -42.25
CA SER A 895 -48.12 12.55 -41.84
C SER A 895 -48.86 13.83 -42.29
N LYS A 896 -48.15 14.96 -42.40
CA LYS A 896 -48.69 16.17 -43.04
C LYS A 896 -48.83 15.99 -44.55
N LEU A 897 -47.91 15.25 -45.16
CA LEU A 897 -47.96 14.90 -46.58
C LEU A 897 -49.06 13.90 -46.87
N GLU A 898 -49.36 12.91 -46.03
CA GLU A 898 -50.48 11.96 -46.23
C GLU A 898 -51.86 12.62 -46.05
N LEU A 899 -52.03 13.50 -45.06
CA LEU A 899 -53.23 14.36 -44.95
C LEU A 899 -53.33 15.34 -46.13
N ALA A 900 -52.19 15.85 -46.62
CA ALA A 900 -52.15 16.61 -47.86
C ALA A 900 -52.44 15.73 -49.07
N THR A 901 -52.04 14.44 -49.08
CA THR A 901 -52.24 13.47 -50.17
C THR A 901 -53.71 13.23 -50.39
N GLU A 902 -54.52 13.03 -49.33
CA GLU A 902 -55.99 12.93 -49.44
C GLU A 902 -56.60 14.22 -50.02
N SER A 903 -56.09 15.39 -49.61
CA SER A 903 -56.54 16.67 -50.17
C SER A 903 -56.05 16.88 -51.61
N PHE A 904 -54.87 16.36 -51.98
CA PHE A 904 -54.25 16.44 -53.30
C PHE A 904 -54.93 15.49 -54.28
N THR A 905 -55.29 14.27 -53.84
CA THR A 905 -56.02 13.28 -54.65
C THR A 905 -57.41 13.77 -55.01
N ARG A 906 -58.12 14.39 -54.06
CA ARG A 906 -59.44 15.01 -54.33
C ARG A 906 -59.37 16.13 -55.37
N THR A 907 -58.24 16.82 -55.51
CA THR A 907 -58.04 17.83 -56.57
C THR A 907 -57.67 17.25 -57.93
N LEU A 908 -57.26 15.98 -58.01
CA LEU A 908 -56.74 15.33 -59.22
C LEU A 908 -57.77 14.46 -59.97
N GLY A 909 -58.93 14.15 -59.36
CA GLY A 909 -60.05 13.46 -60.02
C GLY A 909 -61.15 12.98 -59.07
N ASN A 910 -62.40 12.97 -59.56
CA ASN A 910 -63.62 12.57 -58.83
C ASN A 910 -64.00 11.10 -59.11
N THR A 911 -63.23 10.12 -58.63
CA THR A 911 -63.69 8.71 -58.61
C THR A 911 -63.44 8.04 -57.26
N PRO A 912 -64.46 7.48 -56.58
CA PRO A 912 -64.36 7.04 -55.18
C PRO A 912 -63.75 5.63 -54.96
N LEU A 913 -63.19 5.00 -55.99
CA LEU A 913 -62.88 3.55 -55.96
C LEU A 913 -61.41 3.18 -56.18
N THR A 914 -60.47 4.14 -56.27
CA THR A 914 -59.03 3.82 -56.38
C THR A 914 -58.19 4.61 -55.37
N THR A 915 -57.41 3.91 -54.53
CA THR A 915 -56.53 4.51 -53.53
C THR A 915 -55.17 4.82 -54.15
N TRP A 916 -54.86 6.10 -54.27
CA TRP A 916 -53.55 6.56 -54.68
C TRP A 916 -52.61 6.65 -53.49
N HIS A 917 -51.37 6.22 -53.70
CA HIS A 917 -50.32 6.25 -52.68
C HIS A 917 -49.17 7.13 -53.14
N LEU A 918 -48.61 7.91 -52.22
CA LEU A 918 -47.44 8.74 -52.42
C LEU A 918 -46.17 7.96 -52.05
N LEU A 919 -45.10 8.06 -52.85
CA LEU A 919 -43.76 7.60 -52.51
C LEU A 919 -42.98 8.73 -51.79
N PRO A 920 -42.90 8.75 -50.44
CA PRO A 920 -42.42 9.92 -49.70
C PRO A 920 -40.88 10.05 -49.74
N GLN A 921 -40.20 8.94 -50.01
CA GLN A 921 -38.73 8.78 -50.00
C GLN A 921 -38.02 9.59 -51.10
N LEU A 922 -38.75 10.28 -51.97
CA LEU A 922 -38.24 10.99 -53.15
C LEU A 922 -38.24 12.51 -53.01
N LEU A 923 -38.87 13.05 -51.96
CA LEU A 923 -39.04 14.49 -51.74
C LEU A 923 -37.77 15.19 -51.23
N ASP A 924 -36.81 14.45 -50.67
CA ASP A 924 -35.68 15.07 -49.96
C ASP A 924 -34.64 15.75 -50.88
N PHE A 925 -34.64 15.50 -52.21
CA PHE A 925 -33.58 16.01 -53.10
C PHE A 925 -34.02 16.50 -54.49
N SER A 926 -35.28 16.34 -54.89
CA SER A 926 -35.83 16.87 -56.14
C SER A 926 -37.27 17.28 -55.85
N SER A 927 -37.74 18.42 -56.36
CA SER A 927 -39.09 18.97 -56.12
C SER A 927 -40.22 18.14 -56.73
N VAL A 928 -40.06 16.82 -56.84
CA VAL A 928 -40.90 15.91 -57.61
C VAL A 928 -41.50 14.86 -56.66
N ALA A 929 -42.82 14.80 -56.62
CA ALA A 929 -43.61 13.82 -55.91
C ALA A 929 -44.12 12.75 -56.88
N ILE A 930 -44.07 11.47 -56.49
CA ILE A 930 -44.59 10.36 -57.31
C ILE A 930 -45.79 9.74 -56.61
N LEU A 931 -46.92 9.75 -57.32
CA LEU A 931 -48.20 9.18 -56.92
C LEU A 931 -48.45 7.93 -57.77
N TYR A 932 -49.03 6.91 -57.19
CA TYR A 932 -49.28 5.67 -57.92
C TYR A 932 -50.58 5.00 -57.41
N GLU A 933 -51.31 4.35 -58.29
CA GLU A 933 -52.55 3.63 -58.01
C GLU A 933 -52.27 2.20 -57.47
N SER A 934 -52.62 1.91 -56.21
CA SER A 934 -52.35 0.57 -55.63
C SER A 934 -53.15 -0.53 -56.33
N GLY A 935 -52.45 -1.53 -56.88
CA GLY A 935 -53.05 -2.60 -57.68
C GLY A 935 -53.46 -2.16 -59.10
N GLY A 936 -53.18 -0.90 -59.46
CA GLY A 936 -53.53 -0.31 -60.74
C GLY A 936 -52.40 -0.38 -61.78
N LYS A 937 -52.58 0.36 -62.88
CA LYS A 937 -51.58 0.48 -63.97
C LYS A 937 -51.00 1.89 -64.09
N ARG A 938 -51.50 2.86 -63.31
CA ARG A 938 -51.16 4.28 -63.47
C ARG A 938 -50.15 4.77 -62.45
N VAL A 939 -49.25 5.64 -62.91
CA VAL A 939 -48.29 6.38 -62.09
C VAL A 939 -48.33 7.85 -62.50
N GLU A 940 -48.28 8.76 -61.55
CA GLU A 940 -48.24 10.19 -61.77
C GLU A 940 -47.02 10.82 -61.11
N VAL A 941 -46.35 11.71 -61.84
CA VAL A 941 -45.14 12.41 -61.42
C VAL A 941 -45.45 13.89 -61.36
N VAL A 942 -45.51 14.45 -60.17
CA VAL A 942 -45.88 15.83 -59.90
C VAL A 942 -44.63 16.63 -59.57
N ASP A 943 -44.27 17.61 -60.38
CA ASP A 943 -43.25 18.59 -60.02
C ASP A 943 -43.88 19.76 -59.28
N VAL A 944 -43.56 19.84 -57.99
CA VAL A 944 -44.06 20.80 -57.01
C VAL A 944 -43.53 22.21 -57.30
N LYS A 945 -42.40 22.37 -58.01
CA LYS A 945 -41.87 23.69 -58.40
C LYS A 945 -42.57 24.28 -59.62
N SER A 946 -42.89 23.46 -60.62
CA SER A 946 -43.56 23.90 -61.85
C SER A 946 -45.09 23.77 -61.81
N PHE A 947 -45.65 23.21 -60.73
CA PHE A 947 -47.06 22.88 -60.59
C PHE A 947 -47.61 22.08 -61.79
N SER A 948 -46.80 21.16 -62.30
CA SER A 948 -47.18 20.28 -63.41
C SER A 948 -47.15 18.81 -62.97
N ALA A 949 -48.02 17.99 -63.56
CA ALA A 949 -48.11 16.56 -63.30
C ALA A 949 -48.08 15.79 -64.63
N LEU A 950 -47.25 14.76 -64.69
CA LEU A 950 -47.10 13.84 -65.81
C LEU A 950 -47.72 12.49 -65.43
N SER A 951 -48.71 12.02 -66.19
CA SER A 951 -49.38 10.74 -65.99
C SER A 951 -48.83 9.70 -66.98
N MET A 952 -48.49 8.51 -66.47
CA MET A 952 -48.02 7.37 -67.26
C MET A 952 -48.83 6.11 -66.95
N THR A 953 -49.19 5.35 -67.99
CA THR A 953 -49.93 4.08 -67.84
C THR A 953 -49.03 2.91 -68.24
N LEU A 954 -48.67 2.07 -67.28
CA LEU A 954 -47.83 0.89 -67.48
C LEU A 954 -48.64 -0.28 -68.09
N PRO A 955 -48.00 -1.19 -68.87
CA PRO A 955 -48.72 -2.28 -69.51
C PRO A 955 -49.21 -3.39 -68.55
N PHE A 956 -48.71 -3.43 -67.31
CA PHE A 956 -49.02 -4.44 -66.27
C PHE A 956 -49.54 -3.81 -64.98
N HIS A 957 -50.33 -4.57 -64.21
CA HIS A 957 -50.72 -4.21 -62.84
C HIS A 957 -49.55 -4.42 -61.89
N TYR A 958 -49.32 -3.51 -60.96
CA TYR A 958 -48.24 -3.64 -59.98
C TYR A 958 -48.81 -3.68 -58.55
N GLN A 959 -48.17 -4.46 -57.69
CA GLN A 959 -48.51 -4.54 -56.27
C GLN A 959 -47.31 -4.00 -55.45
N VAL A 960 -47.60 -3.31 -54.36
CA VAL A 960 -46.81 -2.27 -53.68
C VAL A 960 -45.42 -2.67 -53.12
N SER A 961 -44.81 -3.78 -53.53
CA SER A 961 -43.46 -4.16 -53.06
C SER A 961 -42.28 -3.56 -53.83
N SER A 962 -42.43 -3.04 -55.05
CA SER A 962 -41.28 -2.50 -55.80
C SER A 962 -41.66 -1.38 -56.77
N CYS A 963 -41.61 -0.13 -56.31
CA CYS A 963 -41.11 0.98 -57.12
C CYS A 963 -40.04 1.68 -56.28
N ARG A 964 -38.76 1.34 -56.51
CA ARG A 964 -37.62 1.90 -55.77
C ARG A 964 -36.62 2.52 -56.74
N ARG A 965 -36.07 3.68 -56.36
CA ARG A 965 -35.04 4.40 -57.12
C ARG A 965 -33.72 3.64 -56.99
N CYS A 966 -33.14 3.20 -58.11
CA CYS A 966 -31.72 2.86 -58.13
C CYS A 966 -30.94 4.16 -58.35
N ARG A 967 -30.05 4.50 -57.41
CA ARG A 967 -29.13 5.64 -57.55
C ARG A 967 -27.74 5.07 -57.83
N GLN A 968 -27.15 5.46 -58.96
CA GLN A 968 -25.73 5.28 -59.24
C GLN A 968 -24.94 6.26 -58.36
N VAL A 969 -23.84 5.81 -57.75
CA VAL A 969 -22.91 6.71 -57.04
C VAL A 969 -21.88 7.20 -58.05
N ALA A 970 -21.75 8.52 -58.22
CA ALA A 970 -20.55 9.10 -58.82
C ALA A 970 -20.13 10.33 -58.01
N TYR A 971 -18.84 10.36 -57.68
CA TYR A 971 -18.17 11.52 -57.10
C TYR A 971 -18.23 12.68 -58.12
N SER A 972 -18.45 13.90 -57.59
CA SER A 972 -18.58 15.19 -58.30
C SER A 972 -19.95 15.49 -58.94
N GLY A 973 -20.46 16.70 -58.65
CA GLY A 973 -21.85 17.08 -58.87
C GLY A 973 -22.22 17.34 -60.33
N LEU A 974 -23.19 16.58 -60.84
CA LEU A 974 -24.21 16.93 -61.84
C LEU A 974 -25.12 15.69 -62.02
N VAL A 975 -26.31 15.70 -61.43
CA VAL A 975 -27.21 14.52 -61.39
C VAL A 975 -28.15 14.51 -62.59
N ARG A 976 -27.96 13.59 -63.55
CA ARG A 976 -29.04 13.14 -64.47
C ARG A 976 -28.88 11.68 -64.92
N THR A 977 -29.50 10.75 -64.16
CA THR A 977 -30.06 9.47 -64.65
C THR A 977 -30.95 8.88 -63.54
N VAL A 978 -32.14 8.35 -63.89
CA VAL A 978 -33.12 7.85 -62.90
C VAL A 978 -33.73 6.56 -63.45
N SER A 979 -33.49 5.43 -62.77
CA SER A 979 -34.09 4.14 -63.13
C SER A 979 -34.96 3.63 -61.96
N TRP A 980 -36.15 3.14 -62.25
CA TRP A 980 -37.16 2.68 -61.29
C TRP A 980 -37.41 1.19 -61.45
N LEU A 981 -37.27 0.42 -60.38
CA LEU A 981 -37.57 -1.01 -60.42
C LEU A 981 -39.05 -1.24 -60.12
N CYS A 982 -39.84 -1.69 -61.09
CA CYS A 982 -41.29 -1.96 -61.05
C CYS A 982 -41.57 -3.48 -61.11
N GLY A 983 -42.54 -4.04 -60.37
CA GLY A 983 -42.74 -5.50 -60.39
C GLY A 983 -44.11 -6.01 -59.95
N TYR A 984 -44.43 -7.25 -60.33
CA TYR A 984 -45.64 -7.98 -59.94
C TYR A 984 -45.32 -9.44 -59.61
N ILE A 985 -45.57 -9.83 -58.35
CA ILE A 985 -45.42 -11.16 -57.73
C ILE A 985 -44.08 -11.87 -58.01
N PHE A 986 -43.80 -12.27 -59.25
CA PHE A 986 -42.58 -13.00 -59.67
C PHE A 986 -41.89 -12.42 -60.91
N MET A 987 -42.35 -11.30 -61.46
CA MET A 987 -41.68 -10.61 -62.57
C MET A 987 -41.28 -9.20 -62.16
N LYS A 988 -39.99 -8.90 -62.23
CA LYS A 988 -39.41 -7.59 -61.95
C LYS A 988 -38.96 -6.94 -63.25
N HIS A 989 -39.24 -5.66 -63.39
CA HIS A 989 -38.92 -4.87 -64.56
C HIS A 989 -38.20 -3.58 -64.13
N LEU A 990 -37.22 -3.12 -64.90
CA LEU A 990 -36.50 -1.87 -64.66
C LEU A 990 -36.92 -0.82 -65.67
N LEU A 991 -37.45 0.31 -65.20
CA LEU A 991 -37.86 1.47 -65.98
C LEU A 991 -36.76 2.53 -65.96
N SER A 992 -36.02 2.74 -67.04
CA SER A 992 -34.89 3.67 -67.17
C SER A 992 -35.20 4.85 -68.10
N LYS A 993 -34.37 5.90 -68.07
CA LYS A 993 -34.46 7.02 -69.04
C LYS A 993 -33.72 6.65 -70.33
N ARG A 994 -34.31 6.96 -71.49
CA ARG A 994 -33.65 6.87 -72.79
C ARG A 994 -32.55 7.92 -72.92
N ASN A 995 -32.85 9.17 -72.57
CA ASN A 995 -31.90 10.26 -72.52
C ASN A 995 -31.88 10.94 -71.13
N PRO A 996 -30.73 11.47 -70.68
CA PRO A 996 -30.62 12.14 -69.38
C PRO A 996 -31.57 13.34 -69.21
N GLU A 997 -31.88 14.03 -70.31
CA GLU A 997 -32.71 15.24 -70.37
C GLU A 997 -34.22 14.96 -70.26
N ASP A 998 -34.66 13.71 -70.43
CA ASP A 998 -36.08 13.34 -70.39
C ASP A 998 -36.65 13.63 -68.99
N PRO A 999 -37.89 14.15 -68.86
CA PRO A 999 -38.43 14.56 -67.57
C PRO A 999 -38.63 13.39 -66.60
N CYS A 1000 -38.90 12.18 -67.11
CA CYS A 1000 -39.08 10.95 -66.32
C CYS A 1000 -38.62 9.69 -67.10
N PRO A 1001 -38.43 8.53 -66.43
CA PRO A 1001 -38.05 7.27 -67.09
C PRO A 1001 -39.12 6.78 -68.06
N ASN A 1002 -38.71 6.21 -69.19
CA ASN A 1002 -39.55 5.97 -70.37
C ASN A 1002 -39.18 4.69 -71.16
N VAL A 1003 -38.23 3.89 -70.68
CA VAL A 1003 -37.76 2.62 -71.27
C VAL A 1003 -37.87 1.51 -70.21
N LEU A 1004 -38.31 0.30 -70.55
CA LEU A 1004 -38.66 -0.78 -69.63
C LEU A 1004 -37.86 -2.05 -70.00
N HIS A 1005 -37.27 -2.71 -69.01
CA HIS A 1005 -36.44 -3.92 -69.14
C HIS A 1005 -36.96 -5.03 -68.20
N SER A 1006 -36.83 -6.32 -68.52
CA SER A 1006 -37.27 -7.44 -67.67
C SER A 1006 -36.10 -8.14 -66.94
N ILE A 1007 -36.32 -8.66 -65.72
CA ILE A 1007 -35.31 -9.28 -64.83
C ILE A 1007 -35.80 -10.66 -64.33
N ALA A 1008 -34.96 -11.70 -64.38
CA ALA A 1008 -35.25 -13.05 -63.88
C ALA A 1008 -34.62 -13.31 -62.48
N ASP A 1009 -35.33 -14.01 -61.58
CA ASP A 1009 -34.92 -14.26 -60.18
C ASP A 1009 -34.55 -15.74 -59.91
N SER A 1010 -33.37 -16.01 -59.33
CA SER A 1010 -33.08 -17.23 -58.54
C SER A 1010 -32.21 -16.87 -57.32
N SER A 1011 -32.78 -16.87 -56.10
CA SER A 1011 -32.05 -16.55 -54.85
C SER A 1011 -32.70 -17.19 -53.61
N PRO A 1012 -31.95 -17.44 -52.51
CA PRO A 1012 -32.55 -17.87 -51.24
C PRO A 1012 -33.45 -16.77 -50.68
N SER A 1013 -34.63 -17.14 -50.18
CA SER A 1013 -35.65 -16.19 -49.77
C SER A 1013 -35.19 -15.35 -48.57
N LEU A 1014 -34.81 -14.10 -48.79
CA LEU A 1014 -34.49 -13.14 -47.71
C LEU A 1014 -35.72 -12.79 -46.84
N GLY A 1015 -36.90 -13.35 -47.14
CA GLY A 1015 -38.18 -12.96 -46.55
C GLY A 1015 -38.61 -11.54 -46.97
N ALA A 1016 -39.66 -11.01 -46.32
CA ALA A 1016 -40.06 -9.63 -46.54
C ALA A 1016 -39.05 -8.69 -45.88
N LEU A 1017 -38.49 -7.74 -46.66
CA LEU A 1017 -37.60 -6.71 -46.14
C LEU A 1017 -38.36 -5.75 -45.23
N THR A 1018 -37.90 -5.64 -43.97
CA THR A 1018 -38.51 -4.78 -42.96
C THR A 1018 -37.84 -3.40 -42.90
N SER A 1019 -36.50 -3.34 -43.06
CA SER A 1019 -35.76 -2.07 -43.15
C SER A 1019 -34.52 -2.19 -44.04
N CYS A 1020 -34.09 -1.07 -44.61
CA CYS A 1020 -32.83 -0.92 -45.35
C CYS A 1020 -32.16 0.38 -44.88
N PHE A 1021 -30.93 0.27 -44.38
CA PHE A 1021 -30.20 1.39 -43.80
C PHE A 1021 -29.24 1.99 -44.84
N LEU A 1022 -29.30 3.31 -45.00
CA LEU A 1022 -28.57 4.04 -46.03
C LEU A 1022 -27.13 4.40 -45.61
N GLU A 1023 -26.87 4.44 -44.31
CA GLU A 1023 -25.57 4.77 -43.73
C GLU A 1023 -24.64 3.54 -43.72
N PRO A 1024 -23.43 3.62 -44.31
CA PRO A 1024 -22.47 2.52 -44.28
C PRO A 1024 -21.74 2.43 -42.92
N LEU A 1025 -21.28 1.23 -42.56
CA LEU A 1025 -20.34 1.02 -41.46
C LEU A 1025 -19.00 1.68 -41.76
N GLU A 1026 -18.28 2.04 -40.70
CA GLU A 1026 -16.86 2.38 -40.81
C GLU A 1026 -16.04 1.14 -41.20
N SER A 1027 -14.95 1.36 -41.92
CA SER A 1027 -14.16 0.28 -42.53
C SER A 1027 -13.59 -0.73 -41.51
N GLU A 1028 -13.28 -0.26 -40.29
CA GLU A 1028 -12.81 -1.12 -39.20
C GLU A 1028 -13.92 -2.03 -38.67
N LEU A 1029 -15.10 -1.48 -38.37
CA LEU A 1029 -16.27 -2.24 -37.91
C LEU A 1029 -16.80 -3.19 -39.00
N LEU A 1030 -16.74 -2.79 -40.27
CA LEU A 1030 -17.05 -3.65 -41.40
C LEU A 1030 -16.11 -4.86 -41.45
N SER A 1031 -14.81 -4.61 -41.27
CA SER A 1031 -13.79 -5.67 -41.28
C SER A 1031 -13.95 -6.63 -40.10
N GLN A 1032 -14.31 -6.11 -38.93
CA GLN A 1032 -14.64 -6.91 -37.75
C GLN A 1032 -15.91 -7.75 -37.98
N ALA A 1033 -16.97 -7.16 -38.52
CA ALA A 1033 -18.25 -7.83 -38.76
C ALA A 1033 -18.19 -8.97 -39.79
N ILE A 1034 -17.22 -8.94 -40.70
CA ILE A 1034 -17.00 -9.98 -41.73
C ILE A 1034 -15.86 -10.93 -41.33
N GLY A 1035 -14.99 -10.52 -40.40
CA GLY A 1035 -13.77 -11.24 -40.05
C GLY A 1035 -12.67 -11.16 -41.13
N GLN A 1036 -12.73 -10.19 -42.04
CA GLN A 1036 -11.79 -9.99 -43.15
C GLN A 1036 -11.56 -8.50 -43.38
N GLN A 1037 -10.33 -8.07 -43.69
CA GLN A 1037 -10.06 -6.69 -44.08
C GLN A 1037 -10.65 -6.40 -45.46
N LEU A 1038 -11.76 -5.65 -45.50
CA LEU A 1038 -12.50 -5.41 -46.73
C LEU A 1038 -13.00 -3.96 -46.76
N SER A 1039 -12.78 -3.26 -47.87
CA SER A 1039 -13.25 -1.88 -48.10
C SER A 1039 -14.14 -1.84 -49.34
N SER A 1040 -15.40 -2.23 -49.17
CA SER A 1040 -16.36 -2.30 -50.28
C SER A 1040 -17.66 -1.57 -49.94
N PRO A 1041 -18.39 -1.05 -50.96
CA PRO A 1041 -19.73 -0.53 -50.78
C PRO A 1041 -20.63 -1.62 -50.22
N HIS A 1042 -21.39 -1.28 -49.18
CA HIS A 1042 -22.25 -2.23 -48.51
C HIS A 1042 -23.51 -1.57 -47.95
N ARG A 1043 -24.52 -2.40 -47.70
CA ARG A 1043 -25.82 -2.00 -47.13
C ARG A 1043 -26.21 -2.98 -46.04
N ILE A 1044 -26.81 -2.46 -44.97
CA ILE A 1044 -27.39 -3.28 -43.91
C ILE A 1044 -28.90 -3.35 -44.11
N LEU A 1045 -29.42 -4.55 -44.07
CA LEU A 1045 -30.82 -4.89 -44.24
C LEU A 1045 -31.31 -5.66 -43.01
N SER A 1046 -32.59 -5.50 -42.69
CA SER A 1046 -33.28 -6.35 -41.71
C SER A 1046 -34.51 -6.96 -42.37
N SER A 1047 -34.75 -8.26 -42.15
CA SER A 1047 -35.88 -8.96 -42.76
C SER A 1047 -36.72 -9.73 -41.73
N SER A 1048 -37.80 -10.35 -42.22
CA SER A 1048 -38.65 -11.23 -41.43
C SER A 1048 -38.01 -12.60 -41.12
N GLN A 1049 -36.90 -12.95 -41.77
CA GLN A 1049 -36.25 -14.26 -41.68
C GLN A 1049 -34.76 -14.21 -41.26
N SER A 1050 -34.18 -13.00 -41.14
CA SER A 1050 -32.83 -12.79 -40.59
C SER A 1050 -32.86 -11.74 -39.47
N TYR A 1051 -31.92 -11.89 -38.53
CA TYR A 1051 -31.63 -10.88 -37.50
C TYR A 1051 -31.10 -9.61 -38.16
N ALA A 1052 -30.15 -9.77 -39.08
CA ALA A 1052 -29.62 -8.74 -39.96
C ALA A 1052 -29.02 -9.39 -41.23
N ALA A 1053 -28.86 -8.62 -42.29
CA ALA A 1053 -28.16 -9.01 -43.50
C ALA A 1053 -27.25 -7.87 -43.97
N LEU A 1054 -26.00 -8.18 -44.27
CA LEU A 1054 -25.02 -7.25 -44.82
C LEU A 1054 -24.78 -7.62 -46.28
N VAL A 1055 -25.16 -6.73 -47.20
CA VAL A 1055 -24.97 -6.90 -48.64
C VAL A 1055 -23.76 -6.10 -49.07
N ILE A 1056 -22.78 -6.74 -49.70
CA ILE A 1056 -21.51 -6.17 -50.12
C ILE A 1056 -21.36 -6.37 -51.63
N GLY A 1057 -21.10 -5.30 -52.37
CA GLY A 1057 -20.89 -5.40 -53.81
C GLY A 1057 -20.86 -4.04 -54.50
N PHE A 1058 -20.60 -4.07 -55.80
CA PHE A 1058 -20.40 -2.87 -56.62
C PHE A 1058 -21.53 -2.77 -57.66
N PRO A 1059 -22.73 -2.30 -57.26
CA PRO A 1059 -23.90 -2.29 -58.14
C PRO A 1059 -23.74 -1.42 -59.41
N ASP A 1060 -22.68 -0.61 -59.48
CA ASP A 1060 -22.35 0.25 -60.61
C ASP A 1060 -21.51 -0.45 -61.71
N LEU A 1061 -21.06 -1.69 -61.49
CA LEU A 1061 -20.32 -2.50 -62.47
C LEU A 1061 -21.23 -3.59 -63.05
N ASP A 1062 -21.52 -3.50 -64.36
CA ASP A 1062 -22.26 -4.52 -65.10
C ASP A 1062 -21.60 -5.90 -64.91
N HIS A 1063 -22.40 -6.91 -64.57
CA HIS A 1063 -21.99 -8.31 -64.31
C HIS A 1063 -21.28 -8.63 -62.97
N SER A 1064 -21.25 -7.72 -61.99
CA SER A 1064 -20.72 -8.04 -60.65
C SER A 1064 -21.72 -8.78 -59.75
N SER A 1065 -21.29 -9.84 -59.06
CA SER A 1065 -22.11 -10.58 -58.08
C SER A 1065 -22.02 -9.90 -56.71
N ASN A 1066 -23.18 -9.68 -56.07
CA ASN A 1066 -23.23 -9.17 -54.70
C ASN A 1066 -23.06 -10.33 -53.70
N GLU A 1067 -22.20 -10.14 -52.70
CA GLU A 1067 -22.09 -11.04 -51.56
C GLU A 1067 -23.10 -10.65 -50.48
N ILE A 1068 -23.80 -11.63 -49.92
CA ILE A 1068 -24.75 -11.41 -48.82
C ILE A 1068 -24.29 -12.21 -47.62
N TYR A 1069 -24.02 -11.52 -46.51
CA TYR A 1069 -23.73 -12.09 -45.21
C TYR A 1069 -25.01 -12.06 -44.37
N LEU A 1070 -25.46 -13.23 -43.92
CA LEU A 1070 -26.72 -13.39 -43.22
C LEU A 1070 -26.48 -13.77 -41.76
N TRP A 1071 -27.25 -13.16 -40.86
CA TRP A 1071 -27.47 -13.64 -39.50
C TRP A 1071 -28.84 -14.32 -39.44
N PRO A 1072 -28.95 -15.63 -39.71
CA PRO A 1072 -30.23 -16.32 -39.87
C PRO A 1072 -30.98 -16.52 -38.54
N LYS A 1073 -32.32 -16.51 -38.60
CA LYS A 1073 -33.21 -16.83 -37.47
C LYS A 1073 -33.73 -18.27 -37.61
N GLU A 1074 -33.46 -19.12 -36.62
CA GLU A 1074 -33.68 -20.58 -36.71
C GLU A 1074 -35.13 -21.01 -36.44
N GLU A 1075 -35.90 -20.28 -35.63
CA GLU A 1075 -37.13 -20.85 -35.02
C GLU A 1075 -38.44 -20.08 -35.29
N HIS A 1076 -38.42 -18.80 -35.71
CA HIS A 1076 -39.66 -18.02 -35.85
C HIS A 1076 -39.63 -17.02 -37.02
N LYS A 1077 -40.62 -17.11 -37.93
CA LYS A 1077 -40.91 -16.08 -38.94
C LYS A 1077 -41.56 -14.90 -38.24
N LEU A 1078 -40.94 -13.74 -38.31
CA LEU A 1078 -41.46 -12.51 -37.73
C LEU A 1078 -42.65 -11.98 -38.55
N SER A 1079 -43.60 -11.32 -37.89
CA SER A 1079 -44.65 -10.54 -38.58
C SER A 1079 -44.00 -9.43 -39.45
N SER A 1080 -44.67 -8.95 -40.50
CA SER A 1080 -44.08 -7.92 -41.39
C SER A 1080 -44.00 -6.50 -40.79
N LYS A 1081 -44.26 -6.33 -39.48
CA LYS A 1081 -44.58 -5.04 -38.86
C LYS A 1081 -43.55 -4.52 -37.84
N HIS A 1082 -42.36 -5.10 -37.76
CA HIS A 1082 -41.34 -4.65 -36.81
C HIS A 1082 -40.57 -3.42 -37.32
N ARG A 1083 -40.27 -2.49 -36.41
CA ARG A 1083 -39.35 -1.38 -36.67
C ARG A 1083 -37.95 -1.74 -36.21
N SER A 1084 -36.98 -1.39 -37.05
CA SER A 1084 -35.56 -1.58 -36.78
C SER A 1084 -34.84 -0.24 -36.96
N VAL A 1085 -33.90 0.06 -36.07
CA VAL A 1085 -32.98 1.19 -36.17
C VAL A 1085 -31.55 0.67 -36.25
N PHE A 1086 -30.68 1.44 -36.90
CA PHE A 1086 -29.27 1.10 -37.05
C PHE A 1086 -28.43 2.14 -36.31
N LEU A 1087 -27.59 1.67 -35.40
CA LEU A 1087 -26.62 2.47 -34.65
C LEU A 1087 -25.26 2.26 -35.30
N ARG A 1088 -24.85 3.25 -36.09
CA ARG A 1088 -23.70 3.15 -36.99
C ARG A 1088 -22.40 2.90 -36.25
N ASP A 1089 -22.15 3.69 -35.20
CA ASP A 1089 -20.87 3.73 -34.50
C ASP A 1089 -20.63 2.49 -33.62
N PHE A 1090 -21.69 1.72 -33.33
CA PHE A 1090 -21.61 0.45 -32.59
C PHE A 1090 -21.85 -0.78 -33.48
N ALA A 1091 -22.04 -0.59 -34.79
CA ALA A 1091 -22.45 -1.65 -35.71
C ALA A 1091 -23.66 -2.47 -35.23
N GLN A 1092 -24.63 -1.81 -34.59
CA GLN A 1092 -25.78 -2.48 -33.96
C GLN A 1092 -27.08 -2.26 -34.73
N VAL A 1093 -27.83 -3.34 -34.95
CA VAL A 1093 -29.23 -3.28 -35.41
C VAL A 1093 -30.13 -3.56 -34.22
N VAL A 1094 -30.98 -2.60 -33.86
CA VAL A 1094 -31.92 -2.72 -32.74
C VAL A 1094 -33.33 -2.76 -33.28
N ARG A 1095 -34.12 -3.75 -32.87
CA ARG A 1095 -35.53 -3.88 -33.25
C ARG A 1095 -36.42 -4.19 -32.06
N THR A 1096 -37.69 -3.81 -32.15
CA THR A 1096 -38.71 -4.17 -31.15
C THR A 1096 -39.42 -5.46 -31.52
N ILE A 1097 -39.51 -6.40 -30.58
CA ILE A 1097 -40.24 -7.67 -30.74
C ILE A 1097 -41.28 -7.85 -29.63
N PRO A 1098 -42.42 -8.50 -29.92
CA PRO A 1098 -43.43 -8.79 -28.92
C PRO A 1098 -42.98 -9.91 -27.97
N VAL A 1099 -43.59 -9.98 -26.79
CA VAL A 1099 -43.26 -10.97 -25.75
C VAL A 1099 -43.43 -12.41 -26.28
N SER A 1100 -44.42 -12.65 -27.15
CA SER A 1100 -44.70 -13.95 -27.76
C SER A 1100 -43.64 -14.44 -28.75
N GLU A 1101 -42.87 -13.54 -29.37
CA GLU A 1101 -41.85 -13.87 -30.37
C GLU A 1101 -40.42 -13.88 -29.78
N ALA A 1102 -40.27 -13.56 -28.50
CA ALA A 1102 -39.00 -13.64 -27.79
C ALA A 1102 -38.71 -15.09 -27.35
N PRO A 1103 -37.45 -15.58 -27.48
CA PRO A 1103 -37.09 -16.96 -27.15
C PRO A 1103 -37.30 -17.27 -25.67
N LYS A 1104 -37.63 -18.53 -25.33
CA LYS A 1104 -37.99 -18.97 -23.97
C LYS A 1104 -36.95 -18.61 -22.91
N GLU A 1105 -35.67 -18.58 -23.27
CA GLU A 1105 -34.56 -18.24 -22.39
C GLU A 1105 -34.50 -16.74 -22.04
N ALA A 1106 -35.06 -15.86 -22.88
CA ALA A 1106 -35.16 -14.44 -22.59
C ALA A 1106 -36.16 -14.14 -21.45
N HIS A 1107 -37.08 -15.07 -21.17
CA HIS A 1107 -38.12 -14.96 -20.13
C HIS A 1107 -37.64 -15.39 -18.73
N MET A 1108 -36.37 -15.79 -18.57
CA MET A 1108 -35.83 -16.25 -17.28
C MET A 1108 -35.89 -15.19 -16.15
N PHE A 1109 -36.09 -13.91 -16.51
CA PHE A 1109 -36.26 -12.77 -15.60
C PHE A 1109 -37.69 -12.61 -15.04
N GLU A 1110 -38.72 -13.25 -15.61
CA GLU A 1110 -40.12 -13.03 -15.19
C GLU A 1110 -40.45 -13.62 -13.82
N ARG A 1111 -39.74 -14.68 -13.38
CA ARG A 1111 -40.16 -15.46 -12.20
C ARG A 1111 -39.84 -14.82 -10.84
N SER A 1112 -39.09 -13.72 -10.78
CA SER A 1112 -38.57 -13.19 -9.51
C SER A 1112 -39.08 -11.81 -9.09
N LYS A 1113 -39.82 -11.04 -9.93
CA LYS A 1113 -40.22 -9.66 -9.57
C LYS A 1113 -41.64 -9.17 -9.92
N GLY A 1114 -42.51 -9.96 -10.57
CA GLY A 1114 -43.91 -9.58 -10.77
C GLY A 1114 -44.16 -8.33 -11.65
N ILE A 1115 -43.20 -7.95 -12.50
CA ILE A 1115 -43.28 -6.78 -13.40
C ILE A 1115 -43.84 -7.24 -14.76
N GLY A 1116 -44.92 -6.64 -15.24
CA GLY A 1116 -45.46 -6.91 -16.58
C GLY A 1116 -44.55 -6.38 -17.70
N LEU A 1117 -44.47 -7.09 -18.83
CA LEU A 1117 -43.61 -6.73 -19.98
C LEU A 1117 -44.42 -6.19 -21.17
N ALA A 1118 -43.93 -5.12 -21.80
CA ALA A 1118 -44.53 -4.53 -23.00
C ALA A 1118 -43.94 -5.13 -24.30
N GLY A 1119 -42.74 -5.72 -24.23
CA GLY A 1119 -42.00 -6.31 -25.35
C GLY A 1119 -40.50 -6.40 -25.04
N PHE A 1120 -39.69 -6.74 -26.04
CA PHE A 1120 -38.23 -6.78 -25.93
C PHE A 1120 -37.56 -5.94 -27.03
N LEU A 1121 -36.36 -5.43 -26.73
CA LEU A 1121 -35.42 -4.94 -27.74
C LEU A 1121 -34.46 -6.06 -28.13
N GLU A 1122 -34.54 -6.52 -29.37
CA GLU A 1122 -33.58 -7.46 -29.98
C GLU A 1122 -32.43 -6.63 -30.57
N VAL A 1123 -31.25 -6.72 -29.94
CA VAL A 1123 -30.03 -5.98 -30.29
C VAL A 1123 -29.04 -6.95 -30.92
N VAL A 1124 -28.73 -6.73 -32.20
CA VAL A 1124 -27.79 -7.51 -32.99
C VAL A 1124 -26.51 -6.70 -33.14
N ASP A 1125 -25.42 -7.13 -32.52
CA ASP A 1125 -24.09 -6.56 -32.68
C ASP A 1125 -23.36 -7.28 -33.80
N LEU A 1126 -23.20 -6.59 -34.94
CA LEU A 1126 -22.62 -7.17 -36.15
C LEU A 1126 -21.11 -7.39 -36.01
N ALA A 1127 -20.40 -6.48 -35.33
CA ALA A 1127 -18.94 -6.52 -35.19
C ALA A 1127 -18.49 -7.59 -34.18
N ASN A 1128 -19.16 -7.69 -33.03
CA ASN A 1128 -18.83 -8.66 -31.99
C ASN A 1128 -19.54 -10.02 -32.17
N HIS A 1129 -20.41 -10.14 -33.18
CA HIS A 1129 -21.21 -11.34 -33.43
C HIS A 1129 -22.07 -11.76 -32.22
N LYS A 1130 -22.65 -10.78 -31.52
CA LYS A 1130 -23.43 -10.97 -30.30
C LYS A 1130 -24.90 -10.60 -30.48
N LEU A 1131 -25.78 -11.33 -29.81
CA LEU A 1131 -27.22 -11.07 -29.77
C LEU A 1131 -27.67 -10.86 -28.32
N ARG A 1132 -28.44 -9.80 -28.07
CA ARG A 1132 -29.02 -9.45 -26.76
C ARG A 1132 -30.52 -9.18 -26.87
N TYR A 1133 -31.26 -9.56 -25.82
CA TYR A 1133 -32.69 -9.25 -25.67
C TYR A 1133 -32.89 -8.46 -24.38
N ILE A 1134 -33.28 -7.19 -24.51
CA ILE A 1134 -33.48 -6.28 -23.37
C ILE A 1134 -34.99 -6.17 -23.09
N PRO A 1135 -35.47 -6.54 -21.88
CA PRO A 1135 -36.88 -6.46 -21.56
C PRO A 1135 -37.36 -5.00 -21.42
N VAL A 1136 -38.50 -4.68 -22.06
CA VAL A 1136 -39.16 -3.37 -21.91
C VAL A 1136 -40.30 -3.50 -20.90
N PRO A 1137 -40.20 -2.89 -19.71
CA PRO A 1137 -41.23 -3.02 -18.68
C PRO A 1137 -42.50 -2.24 -19.06
N GLN A 1138 -43.67 -2.73 -18.65
CA GLN A 1138 -44.93 -1.98 -18.79
C GLN A 1138 -44.93 -0.75 -17.86
N PRO A 1139 -45.65 0.34 -18.23
CA PRO A 1139 -45.87 1.47 -17.34
C PRO A 1139 -46.58 1.06 -16.04
N HIS A 1140 -46.22 1.70 -14.93
CA HIS A 1140 -46.85 1.49 -13.62
C HIS A 1140 -48.31 1.99 -13.59
N ALA A 1141 -48.68 2.94 -14.45
CA ALA A 1141 -50.03 3.47 -14.58
C ALA A 1141 -50.45 3.45 -16.05
N ILE A 1142 -51.39 2.57 -16.40
CA ILE A 1142 -52.00 2.51 -17.74
C ILE A 1142 -53.40 3.09 -17.63
N SER A 1143 -53.78 4.00 -18.53
CA SER A 1143 -55.13 4.55 -18.53
C SER A 1143 -56.14 3.45 -18.91
N PRO A 1144 -57.36 3.45 -18.33
CA PRO A 1144 -58.41 2.48 -18.72
C PRO A 1144 -58.72 2.52 -20.23
N ALA A 1145 -58.54 3.68 -20.87
CA ALA A 1145 -58.75 3.88 -22.30
C ALA A 1145 -57.64 3.28 -23.18
N THR A 1146 -56.45 3.01 -22.64
CA THR A 1146 -55.30 2.43 -23.37
C THR A 1146 -54.96 1.01 -22.94
N GLN A 1147 -55.60 0.48 -21.90
CA GLN A 1147 -55.40 -0.89 -21.40
C GLN A 1147 -55.68 -1.95 -22.46
N TRP A 1148 -56.68 -1.74 -23.32
CA TRP A 1148 -56.98 -2.65 -24.43
C TRP A 1148 -55.86 -2.73 -25.48
N LEU A 1149 -55.01 -1.70 -25.63
CA LEU A 1149 -53.90 -1.75 -26.59
C LEU A 1149 -52.86 -2.79 -26.18
N TYR A 1150 -52.63 -2.98 -24.88
CA TYR A 1150 -51.72 -3.99 -24.35
C TYR A 1150 -52.28 -5.42 -24.45
N SER A 1151 -53.60 -5.59 -24.62
CA SER A 1151 -54.24 -6.89 -24.80
C SER A 1151 -54.51 -7.26 -26.27
N THR A 1152 -54.54 -6.28 -27.17
CA THR A 1152 -55.07 -6.46 -28.54
C THR A 1152 -54.06 -6.11 -29.65
N VAL A 1153 -53.06 -5.28 -29.36
CA VAL A 1153 -51.99 -4.93 -30.32
C VAL A 1153 -50.78 -5.80 -30.05
N GLU A 1154 -50.29 -6.48 -31.08
CA GLU A 1154 -49.13 -7.39 -30.97
C GLU A 1154 -47.89 -6.68 -30.40
N LEU A 1155 -47.65 -5.39 -30.74
CA LEU A 1155 -46.47 -4.65 -30.28
C LEU A 1155 -46.79 -3.15 -30.00
N PRO A 1156 -47.07 -2.76 -28.75
CA PRO A 1156 -47.45 -1.38 -28.39
C PRO A 1156 -46.22 -0.49 -28.11
N ILE A 1157 -45.10 -0.69 -28.81
CA ILE A 1157 -43.84 0.05 -28.61
C ILE A 1157 -43.39 0.68 -29.92
N LEU A 1158 -43.10 1.98 -29.89
CA LEU A 1158 -42.43 2.72 -30.97
C LEU A 1158 -40.94 2.87 -30.65
N LEU A 1159 -40.10 2.78 -31.70
CA LEU A 1159 -38.63 2.81 -31.62
C LEU A 1159 -38.06 3.92 -32.51
N ALA A 1160 -37.08 4.67 -32.00
CA ALA A 1160 -36.28 5.62 -32.77
C ALA A 1160 -34.82 5.67 -32.25
N ALA A 1161 -33.87 5.94 -33.14
CA ALA A 1161 -32.47 6.21 -32.76
C ALA A 1161 -32.28 7.69 -32.41
N THR A 1162 -31.37 7.98 -31.49
CA THR A 1162 -30.98 9.35 -31.14
C THR A 1162 -29.72 9.77 -31.89
N SER A 1163 -29.43 11.08 -31.89
CA SER A 1163 -28.26 11.64 -32.57
C SER A 1163 -26.91 11.23 -31.93
N ASP A 1164 -26.93 10.75 -30.69
CA ASP A 1164 -25.79 10.25 -29.93
C ASP A 1164 -25.74 8.70 -29.90
N GLN A 1165 -26.34 8.04 -30.89
CA GLN A 1165 -26.32 6.58 -31.05
C GLN A 1165 -26.94 5.80 -29.88
N GLY A 1166 -27.82 6.45 -29.11
CA GLY A 1166 -28.74 5.81 -28.18
C GLY A 1166 -30.06 5.42 -28.83
N VAL A 1167 -30.94 4.80 -28.04
CA VAL A 1167 -32.25 4.34 -28.49
C VAL A 1167 -33.33 4.91 -27.60
N VAL A 1168 -34.41 5.44 -28.20
CA VAL A 1168 -35.60 5.88 -27.48
C VAL A 1168 -36.76 4.97 -27.82
N THR A 1169 -37.47 4.51 -26.79
CA THR A 1169 -38.75 3.82 -26.94
C THR A 1169 -39.88 4.62 -26.33
N VAL A 1170 -41.06 4.52 -26.94
CA VAL A 1170 -42.30 5.06 -26.37
C VAL A 1170 -43.37 3.99 -26.47
N ASP A 1171 -44.00 3.66 -25.35
CA ASP A 1171 -45.12 2.71 -25.34
C ASP A 1171 -46.48 3.40 -25.46
N ALA A 1172 -47.52 2.63 -25.75
CA ALA A 1172 -48.90 3.12 -25.87
C ALA A 1172 -49.44 3.87 -24.63
N GLY A 1173 -48.83 3.69 -23.46
CA GLY A 1173 -49.20 4.34 -22.20
C GLY A 1173 -48.57 5.72 -22.00
N GLY A 1174 -47.69 6.18 -22.89
CA GLY A 1174 -47.05 7.50 -22.76
C GLY A 1174 -45.71 7.48 -22.04
N CYS A 1175 -45.13 6.31 -21.77
CA CYS A 1175 -43.83 6.21 -21.12
C CYS A 1175 -42.70 6.24 -22.16
N VAL A 1176 -41.92 7.31 -22.15
CA VAL A 1176 -40.74 7.52 -22.99
C VAL A 1176 -39.52 7.01 -22.23
N ARG A 1177 -38.72 6.12 -22.81
CA ARG A 1177 -37.52 5.54 -22.19
C ARG A 1177 -36.31 5.76 -23.08
N LEU A 1178 -35.20 6.19 -22.47
CA LEU A 1178 -33.91 6.34 -23.11
C LEU A 1178 -33.01 5.14 -22.74
N TRP A 1179 -32.44 4.52 -23.75
CA TRP A 1179 -31.65 3.29 -23.66
C TRP A 1179 -30.27 3.49 -24.24
N GLU A 1180 -29.31 2.82 -23.61
CA GLU A 1180 -27.92 2.74 -24.03
C GLU A 1180 -27.56 1.28 -24.27
N THR A 1181 -27.20 0.94 -25.51
CA THR A 1181 -26.93 -0.45 -25.90
C THR A 1181 -25.49 -0.69 -26.35
N GLY A 1182 -24.74 0.36 -26.70
CA GLY A 1182 -23.32 0.25 -27.07
C GLY A 1182 -22.46 -0.21 -25.89
N LEU A 1183 -21.60 -1.21 -26.11
CA LEU A 1183 -20.80 -1.81 -25.03
C LEU A 1183 -19.80 -0.81 -24.45
N GLU A 1184 -19.05 -0.11 -25.30
CA GLU A 1184 -18.06 0.89 -24.87
C GLU A 1184 -18.69 2.04 -24.08
N ASN A 1185 -19.88 2.48 -24.51
CA ASN A 1185 -20.63 3.52 -23.83
C ASN A 1185 -21.16 3.01 -22.49
N LEU A 1186 -21.71 1.79 -22.43
CA LEU A 1186 -22.13 1.15 -21.19
C LEU A 1186 -20.98 1.00 -20.18
N GLU A 1187 -19.76 0.66 -20.64
CA GLU A 1187 -18.58 0.57 -19.78
C GLU A 1187 -18.16 1.94 -19.23
N LYS A 1188 -18.12 2.98 -20.08
CA LYS A 1188 -17.84 4.36 -19.65
C LYS A 1188 -18.88 4.83 -18.64
N SER A 1189 -20.16 4.67 -18.97
CA SER A 1189 -21.30 5.03 -18.11
C SER A 1189 -21.31 4.24 -16.79
N LEU A 1190 -20.89 2.97 -16.79
CA LEU A 1190 -20.76 2.16 -15.57
C LEU A 1190 -19.63 2.67 -14.68
N MET A 1191 -18.49 3.07 -15.28
CA MET A 1191 -17.38 3.68 -14.54
C MET A 1191 -17.79 5.03 -13.94
N GLU A 1192 -18.44 5.90 -14.71
CA GLU A 1192 -18.99 7.17 -14.20
C GLU A 1192 -20.03 6.95 -13.11
N TRP A 1193 -20.93 5.99 -13.30
CA TRP A 1193 -21.95 5.64 -12.29
C TRP A 1193 -21.31 5.12 -11.00
N ARG A 1194 -20.28 4.27 -11.08
CA ARG A 1194 -19.48 3.81 -9.94
C ARG A 1194 -18.82 4.98 -9.19
N LYS A 1195 -18.25 5.94 -9.94
CA LYS A 1195 -17.72 7.19 -9.37
C LYS A 1195 -18.79 7.98 -8.61
N MET A 1196 -19.98 8.15 -9.20
CA MET A 1196 -21.09 8.91 -8.59
C MET A 1196 -21.65 8.28 -7.31
N ILE A 1197 -21.70 6.95 -7.19
CA ILE A 1197 -22.17 6.27 -5.97
C ILE A 1197 -21.09 6.15 -4.88
N GLY A 1198 -19.96 6.86 -5.03
CA GLY A 1198 -18.94 7.02 -3.99
C GLY A 1198 -17.85 5.95 -3.97
N SER A 1199 -17.65 5.18 -5.05
CA SER A 1199 -16.58 4.17 -5.09
C SER A 1199 -15.19 4.74 -5.39
N GLU A 1200 -15.06 6.01 -5.82
CA GLU A 1200 -13.78 6.70 -6.06
C GLU A 1200 -13.95 8.18 -5.68
N ARG A 1201 -13.10 8.71 -4.79
CA ARG A 1201 -13.18 10.09 -4.29
C ARG A 1201 -12.31 11.01 -5.13
N ASP A 1202 -12.82 11.47 -6.28
CA ASP A 1202 -12.38 12.72 -6.90
C ASP A 1202 -13.52 13.76 -6.78
N TYR A 1203 -13.16 15.02 -6.51
CA TYR A 1203 -14.13 16.10 -6.34
C TYR A 1203 -14.92 16.33 -7.63
N LEU A 1204 -16.25 16.29 -7.53
CA LEU A 1204 -17.15 16.55 -8.65
C LEU A 1204 -17.24 18.07 -8.88
N GLN A 1205 -16.77 18.56 -10.04
CA GLN A 1205 -16.96 19.96 -10.44
C GLN A 1205 -18.39 20.18 -10.93
N LEU A 1206 -19.15 21.03 -10.25
CA LEU A 1206 -20.50 21.43 -10.64
C LEU A 1206 -20.45 22.81 -11.32
N THR A 1207 -20.57 22.83 -12.66
CA THR A 1207 -20.69 24.07 -13.42
C THR A 1207 -22.17 24.48 -13.49
N VAL A 1208 -22.51 25.60 -12.85
CA VAL A 1208 -23.88 26.15 -12.86
C VAL A 1208 -23.93 27.35 -13.81
N GLU A 1209 -24.49 27.19 -14.99
CA GLU A 1209 -24.75 28.30 -15.90
C GLU A 1209 -26.05 29.04 -15.51
N ARG A 1210 -25.97 30.35 -15.26
CA ARG A 1210 -27.12 31.22 -15.02
C ARG A 1210 -27.18 32.34 -16.07
N PRO A 1211 -28.24 32.44 -16.88
CA PRO A 1211 -28.42 33.55 -17.80
C PRO A 1211 -28.87 34.81 -17.04
N SER A 1212 -28.09 35.91 -17.13
CA SER A 1212 -28.34 37.14 -16.34
C SER A 1212 -29.19 38.22 -17.03
N GLY A 1213 -29.48 38.09 -18.32
CA GLY A 1213 -30.48 38.92 -19.02
C GLY A 1213 -30.21 40.42 -19.18
N LEU A 1214 -28.97 40.93 -19.02
CA LEU A 1214 -28.65 42.37 -19.16
C LEU A 1214 -27.35 42.63 -19.94
N ASP A 1215 -27.37 43.62 -20.83
CA ASP A 1215 -26.33 43.94 -21.84
C ASP A 1215 -25.28 44.97 -21.36
N VAL A 1216 -24.03 44.91 -21.83
CA VAL A 1216 -23.00 45.99 -21.64
C VAL A 1216 -21.92 45.93 -22.71
N ASN A 1217 -21.48 47.10 -23.16
CA ASN A 1217 -20.78 47.28 -24.44
C ASN A 1217 -19.24 47.01 -24.44
N ALA A 1218 -18.50 47.05 -23.31
CA ALA A 1218 -17.09 46.54 -23.19
C ALA A 1218 -16.50 46.68 -21.75
N PRO A 1219 -15.55 45.80 -21.32
CA PRO A 1219 -14.85 45.88 -20.01
C PRO A 1219 -13.58 46.77 -20.02
N LYS A 1220 -13.20 47.35 -18.86
CA LYS A 1220 -11.91 48.06 -18.68
C LYS A 1220 -10.74 47.07 -18.47
N HIS A 1221 -9.60 47.33 -19.13
CA HIS A 1221 -8.36 46.54 -18.99
C HIS A 1221 -7.46 47.10 -17.88
N GLY A 1222 -7.12 46.28 -16.89
CA GLY A 1222 -6.16 46.61 -15.83
C GLY A 1222 -4.70 46.37 -16.26
N LYS A 1223 -3.72 46.63 -15.38
CA LYS A 1223 -2.28 46.37 -15.64
C LYS A 1223 -1.96 44.87 -15.52
N VAL A 1224 -1.02 44.36 -16.34
CA VAL A 1224 -0.58 42.95 -16.33
C VAL A 1224 0.60 42.76 -15.36
N ASP A 1225 0.55 41.71 -14.55
CA ASP A 1225 1.62 41.31 -13.63
C ASP A 1225 2.40 40.13 -14.22
N GLU A 1226 3.68 40.35 -14.56
CA GLU A 1226 4.56 39.35 -15.19
C GLU A 1226 4.94 38.20 -14.25
N LYS A 1227 4.77 38.35 -12.93
CA LYS A 1227 5.16 37.34 -11.93
C LYS A 1227 4.01 36.42 -11.50
N GLY A 1228 2.76 36.80 -11.78
CA GLY A 1228 1.58 35.96 -11.54
C GLY A 1228 1.08 35.91 -10.08
N ASP A 1229 1.45 36.86 -9.23
CA ASP A 1229 1.13 36.82 -7.78
C ASP A 1229 -0.35 37.14 -7.49
N PRO A 1230 -1.04 36.44 -6.56
CA PRO A 1230 -2.46 36.67 -6.29
C PRO A 1230 -2.75 38.03 -5.63
N HIS A 1231 -3.53 38.89 -6.29
CA HIS A 1231 -3.97 40.20 -5.79
C HIS A 1231 -5.45 40.19 -5.39
N VAL A 1232 -5.77 40.62 -4.16
CA VAL A 1232 -7.15 40.67 -3.64
C VAL A 1232 -7.56 42.12 -3.42
N GLY A 1233 -8.51 42.61 -4.22
CA GLY A 1233 -9.17 43.92 -4.06
C GLY A 1233 -8.49 45.10 -4.78
N GLY A 1234 -9.17 45.66 -5.79
CA GLY A 1234 -8.82 46.93 -6.45
C GLY A 1234 -8.81 46.86 -7.98
N ASN A 1235 -9.35 47.90 -8.64
CA ASN A 1235 -9.49 48.03 -10.11
C ASN A 1235 -8.16 48.24 -10.88
N THR A 1236 -7.03 47.87 -10.31
CA THR A 1236 -5.70 48.25 -10.83
C THR A 1236 -5.07 47.17 -11.71
N TRP A 1237 -5.34 45.89 -11.44
CA TRP A 1237 -4.67 44.75 -12.08
C TRP A 1237 -5.63 43.93 -12.94
N ALA A 1238 -5.19 43.55 -14.14
CA ALA A 1238 -5.92 42.64 -15.02
C ALA A 1238 -5.97 41.24 -14.38
N GLY A 1239 -7.18 40.70 -14.18
CA GLY A 1239 -7.38 39.40 -13.55
C GLY A 1239 -7.59 39.40 -12.02
N GLY A 1240 -7.68 40.55 -11.36
CA GLY A 1240 -7.99 40.65 -9.93
C GLY A 1240 -9.42 40.21 -9.56
N THR A 1241 -9.64 39.79 -8.31
CA THR A 1241 -10.93 39.22 -7.85
C THR A 1241 -12.02 40.25 -7.51
N GLY A 1242 -11.71 41.56 -7.53
CA GLY A 1242 -12.63 42.61 -7.06
C GLY A 1242 -12.74 43.82 -7.99
N GLY A 1243 -13.78 43.84 -8.84
CA GLY A 1243 -14.19 44.99 -9.65
C GLY A 1243 -15.27 44.62 -10.68
N ARG A 1244 -16.47 45.23 -10.60
CA ARG A 1244 -17.62 44.92 -11.48
C ARG A 1244 -17.35 45.20 -12.97
N ASP A 1245 -16.56 46.23 -13.26
CA ASP A 1245 -16.32 46.76 -14.61
C ASP A 1245 -14.93 46.42 -15.19
N THR A 1246 -14.18 45.54 -14.52
CA THR A 1246 -12.79 45.19 -14.87
C THR A 1246 -12.71 43.76 -15.40
N ALA A 1247 -11.82 43.47 -16.36
CA ALA A 1247 -11.59 42.11 -16.84
C ALA A 1247 -10.87 41.25 -15.77
N GLY A 1248 -11.64 40.51 -14.97
CA GLY A 1248 -11.17 39.65 -13.88
C GLY A 1248 -12.25 38.64 -13.46
N LEU A 1249 -11.94 37.72 -12.53
CA LEU A 1249 -12.79 36.52 -12.26
C LEU A 1249 -14.25 36.81 -11.90
N GLY A 1250 -14.54 37.98 -11.33
CA GLY A 1250 -15.91 38.43 -11.00
C GLY A 1250 -16.46 39.52 -11.92
N GLY A 1251 -15.70 39.97 -12.91
CA GLY A 1251 -16.08 41.06 -13.82
C GLY A 1251 -16.56 40.56 -15.17
N LYS A 1252 -17.48 41.30 -15.82
CA LYS A 1252 -18.15 40.87 -17.07
C LYS A 1252 -17.23 40.63 -18.27
N GLY A 1253 -15.93 40.97 -18.19
CA GLY A 1253 -14.95 40.83 -19.27
C GLY A 1253 -14.29 39.45 -19.41
N GLY A 1254 -14.57 38.49 -18.54
CA GLY A 1254 -14.03 37.12 -18.62
C GLY A 1254 -12.68 36.93 -17.90
N PRO A 1255 -12.29 35.66 -17.65
CA PRO A 1255 -11.19 35.32 -16.74
C PRO A 1255 -9.84 35.36 -17.47
N TYR A 1256 -9.37 36.56 -17.80
CA TYR A 1256 -8.10 36.78 -18.50
C TYR A 1256 -6.87 36.08 -17.89
N ARG A 1257 -6.89 35.79 -16.58
CA ARG A 1257 -5.81 35.07 -15.88
C ARG A 1257 -5.75 33.58 -16.23
N LEU A 1258 -6.89 32.98 -16.54
CA LEU A 1258 -7.02 31.57 -16.92
C LEU A 1258 -6.56 31.36 -18.37
N ASP A 1259 -6.91 32.29 -19.26
CA ASP A 1259 -6.49 32.25 -20.67
C ASP A 1259 -4.97 32.46 -20.85
N ALA A 1260 -4.31 33.12 -19.89
CA ALA A 1260 -2.85 33.24 -19.83
C ALA A 1260 -2.13 32.07 -19.13
N GLY A 1261 -2.86 31.03 -18.68
CA GLY A 1261 -2.29 29.80 -18.13
C GLY A 1261 -1.92 29.84 -16.63
N HIS A 1262 -2.31 30.87 -15.88
CA HIS A 1262 -1.99 30.99 -14.45
C HIS A 1262 -3.06 30.35 -13.55
N LYS A 1263 -2.62 29.70 -12.46
CA LYS A 1263 -3.53 29.12 -11.44
C LYS A 1263 -4.25 30.23 -10.67
N VAL A 1264 -5.55 30.06 -10.47
CA VAL A 1264 -6.38 31.01 -9.73
C VAL A 1264 -7.00 30.32 -8.52
N HIS A 1265 -6.95 31.00 -7.38
CA HIS A 1265 -7.61 30.59 -6.14
C HIS A 1265 -8.82 31.51 -5.89
N GLN A 1266 -9.99 30.94 -5.63
CA GLN A 1266 -11.19 31.67 -5.19
C GLN A 1266 -11.69 31.09 -3.88
#